data_AF-A0A5C6V805-F1
#
_entry.id   AF-A0A5C6V805-F1
#
_cell.length_a   1.000
_cell.length_b   1.000
_cell.length_c   1.000
_cell.angle_alpha   90.00
_cell.angle_beta   90.00
_cell.angle_gamma   90.00
#
_symmetry.space_group_name_H-M   'P 1'
#
loop_
_entity.id
_entity.type
_entity.pdbx_description
1 polymer ?
#
loop_
_entity_poly.entity_id
_entity_poly.type
_entity_poly.pdbx_seq_one_letter_code
_entity_poly.pdbx_strand_id
1 'polypeptide(L)'
;MKFFLSLLSLLTANLLFAGIITSSTNGNWSSTSSWVGGVVPGVNDTVTIESGHSITLDGSYTIARLVLNNMADIASATDAELNISSGNTLTVTGNVTLNTTISGASTGSTSINIEGTLSVGGNLTLSSTLLTIAGTNAVTIGSGTNAGTMNVTGDISLSNALLSALGVSNQITLGNGTMDVDGSISMSAGAISLSTTNFIESNDDGSFDSKSKTFKYGGNSIDCNDEGSITVVDANSNTSYEFWWDGTSAQTIETDNITYNHLYVKNTSADVDIETSLTNTIVEGKLYIDNGAKLHLDAAGKNLDALSGSSDKINILSGGTLKLSPSAYADGVPPNGVLTSNAAGYIEFYHPTQGLSEDIIQEAVDYPIVKLSGPGTKSLGSSSLDIDDTSPRVGRIWLAEGVFSVDSGKEISLNSSYGTKVIQLDSATTMRIDGNFTTLDTYWSVDRDNTVNYYGNATQTLYELTSDGSTWEPYGILKLERTSGSSINRDLPASDTIHVANRLEIGTEIELVLNQSSYVKMLSNVTFTAYIDEIASTGAITYSGSPRGRFGIQKYLPLPYVAYRDLSSPIQGTTLASWKNKGLNMYGFSGSNVPGAVRNSVHHYDETVLDELNVGFTDATSINDAVASFDGSEFDRSVWRVLYGNNSDTTFAITLEDTGRIYTGDQTFKLKFNYSNYDANSRTDHDGWNHVGNPYAAPINWNDIYNDAANATLKTNGYITSTAYILGQVDRYWQDPGSPGYYGFYNAATETSYIHDSIIPAYQGFWVKAYHSSSSSETYTLTIKESHKYRQDSSAYYKSSNRKKARDISEVGLKVRLESGNRKDFLWLMDFPKAKPEKDINFDVPRFGAIGSRSFAVDVLEDTTWLNLWVNALDINTTEEIEMPLGIKSNSAGEHHLTFENMAALTKNHCLTLKRKSTGEVFFISEGKRIPVDLTDGISTDYVLVFGGDYATEFEVKDPVCAGDQGLVSINTNEMFYSSNWQLSKAGMVMDKFAVLQDEVNLQLTAGNYKLTNLSGNLACGIKSLDFEVVDGAEVDARFFWNAGDTVAQGQVITLAPRDRGNEYYIWKVDGKTSFVKDLLVSFENTGAKPLQLETNRENCVKTERDTIYVVKSTTSLSDHANLQGLEIKNGKIQLLDMAKQVQIFTFEGKLIETLPHTSAINLIQGPHIYCIDEKCLKIMFTPNNP
;
A
#
# COMPACT_ATOMS: atom_id res chain seq x y z
N MET A 1 -60.10 -58.48 11.22
CA MET A 1 -59.43 -58.74 9.92
C MET A 1 -60.04 -57.99 8.71
N LYS A 2 -61.25 -57.39 8.78
CA LYS A 2 -61.83 -56.60 7.67
C LYS A 2 -61.50 -55.09 7.67
N PHE A 3 -60.94 -54.55 8.76
CA PHE A 3 -60.58 -53.12 8.86
C PHE A 3 -59.15 -52.81 8.38
N PHE A 4 -58.25 -53.80 8.36
CA PHE A 4 -56.86 -53.63 7.90
C PHE A 4 -56.71 -53.75 6.37
N LEU A 5 -57.66 -54.42 5.69
CA LEU A 5 -57.65 -54.56 4.23
C LEU A 5 -58.26 -53.35 3.50
N SER A 6 -59.10 -52.56 4.17
CA SER A 6 -59.70 -51.34 3.60
C SER A 6 -58.82 -50.09 3.80
N LEU A 7 -57.87 -50.13 4.73
CA LEU A 7 -56.88 -49.06 4.93
C LEU A 7 -55.67 -49.22 3.99
N LEU A 8 -55.39 -50.43 3.51
CA LEU A 8 -54.32 -50.70 2.54
C LEU A 8 -54.76 -50.40 1.09
N SER A 9 -56.06 -50.39 0.77
CA SER A 9 -56.56 -49.98 -0.55
C SER A 9 -56.83 -48.46 -0.68
N LEU A 10 -56.74 -47.70 0.42
CA LEU A 10 -56.76 -46.22 0.40
C LEU A 10 -55.35 -45.60 0.50
N LEU A 11 -54.31 -46.42 0.71
CA LEU A 11 -52.90 -45.99 0.71
C LEU A 11 -52.14 -46.29 -0.60
N THR A 12 -52.81 -46.85 -1.60
CA THR A 12 -52.35 -46.83 -3.00
C THR A 12 -52.90 -45.58 -3.70
N ALA A 13 -52.66 -44.41 -3.11
CA ALA A 13 -52.75 -43.17 -3.85
C ALA A 13 -51.64 -43.25 -4.91
N ASN A 14 -52.06 -43.37 -6.17
CA ASN A 14 -51.26 -43.53 -7.37
C ASN A 14 -49.82 -43.00 -7.23
N LEU A 15 -48.88 -43.88 -6.90
CA LEU A 15 -47.51 -43.72 -7.36
C LEU A 15 -47.59 -43.91 -8.87
N LEU A 16 -47.90 -42.82 -9.58
CA LEU A 16 -47.78 -42.76 -11.03
C LEU A 16 -46.30 -42.94 -11.33
N PHE A 17 -45.90 -44.17 -11.63
CA PHE A 17 -44.59 -44.46 -12.17
C PHE A 17 -44.45 -43.63 -13.45
N ALA A 18 -43.38 -42.84 -13.53
CA ALA A 18 -43.00 -42.16 -14.77
C ALA A 18 -42.85 -43.22 -15.87
N GLY A 19 -43.79 -43.24 -16.81
CA GLY A 19 -43.77 -44.14 -17.95
C GLY A 19 -43.26 -43.44 -19.21
N ILE A 20 -42.78 -44.22 -20.17
CA ILE A 20 -42.68 -43.77 -21.56
C ILE A 20 -44.00 -44.14 -22.22
N ILE A 21 -44.79 -43.14 -22.62
CA ILE A 21 -46.08 -43.33 -23.29
C ILE A 21 -45.93 -42.92 -24.75
N THR A 22 -46.04 -43.91 -25.63
CA THR A 22 -45.84 -43.74 -27.07
C THR A 22 -47.19 -43.66 -27.78
N SER A 23 -47.34 -42.76 -28.75
CA SER A 23 -48.54 -42.71 -29.61
C SER A 23 -48.70 -44.00 -30.42
N SER A 24 -49.92 -44.54 -30.52
CA SER A 24 -50.24 -45.75 -31.29
C SER A 24 -50.99 -45.48 -32.59
N THR A 25 -51.63 -44.32 -32.72
CA THR A 25 -52.35 -43.87 -33.93
C THR A 25 -52.68 -42.38 -33.83
N ASN A 26 -53.20 -41.80 -34.91
CA ASN A 26 -53.72 -40.43 -34.95
C ASN A 26 -54.89 -40.25 -33.98
N GLY A 27 -55.03 -39.07 -33.38
CA GLY A 27 -56.23 -38.72 -32.64
C GLY A 27 -56.03 -37.69 -31.54
N ASN A 28 -57.03 -37.57 -30.68
CA ASN A 28 -57.00 -36.64 -29.56
C ASN A 28 -56.10 -37.14 -28.43
N TRP A 29 -55.43 -36.22 -27.75
CA TRP A 29 -54.62 -36.51 -26.56
C TRP A 29 -55.42 -37.24 -25.48
N SER A 30 -56.68 -36.83 -25.24
CA SER A 30 -57.57 -37.47 -24.27
C SER A 30 -57.98 -38.90 -24.61
N SER A 31 -57.78 -39.35 -25.86
CA SER A 31 -58.22 -40.68 -26.31
C SER A 31 -57.22 -41.75 -25.91
N THR A 32 -57.65 -42.70 -25.07
CA THR A 32 -56.81 -43.87 -24.72
C THR A 32 -56.38 -44.68 -25.93
N SER A 33 -57.14 -44.66 -27.04
CA SER A 33 -56.77 -45.36 -28.28
C SER A 33 -55.59 -44.74 -29.02
N SER A 34 -55.26 -43.47 -28.72
CA SER A 34 -54.12 -42.77 -29.32
C SER A 34 -52.79 -43.17 -28.70
N TRP A 35 -52.80 -43.93 -27.59
CA TRP A 35 -51.61 -44.28 -26.82
C TRP A 35 -51.41 -45.79 -26.69
N VAL A 36 -50.17 -46.23 -26.87
CA VAL A 36 -49.75 -47.62 -26.63
C VAL A 36 -50.05 -47.98 -25.17
N GLY A 37 -50.75 -49.11 -24.98
CA GLY A 37 -51.18 -49.57 -23.66
C GLY A 37 -52.50 -48.98 -23.15
N GLY A 38 -53.14 -48.08 -23.91
CA GLY A 38 -54.46 -47.56 -23.57
C GLY A 38 -54.47 -46.54 -22.43
N VAL A 39 -53.34 -45.88 -22.18
CA VAL A 39 -53.15 -44.94 -21.06
C VAL A 39 -52.87 -43.54 -21.60
N VAL A 40 -53.68 -42.56 -21.20
CA VAL A 40 -53.44 -41.14 -21.52
C VAL A 40 -52.23 -40.64 -20.70
N PRO A 41 -51.25 -39.96 -21.31
CA PRO A 41 -50.10 -39.42 -20.60
C PRO A 41 -50.47 -38.46 -19.46
N GLY A 42 -49.77 -38.58 -18.34
CA GLY A 42 -49.86 -37.71 -17.17
C GLY A 42 -48.55 -36.97 -16.86
N VAL A 43 -48.60 -36.22 -15.75
CA VAL A 43 -47.56 -35.25 -15.32
C VAL A 43 -46.13 -35.77 -15.25
N ASN A 44 -45.94 -37.06 -14.97
CA ASN A 44 -44.60 -37.65 -14.80
C ASN A 44 -44.11 -38.39 -16.05
N ASP A 45 -44.93 -38.46 -17.11
CA ASP A 45 -44.63 -39.32 -18.25
C ASP A 45 -43.72 -38.63 -19.27
N THR A 46 -42.90 -39.44 -19.93
CA THR A 46 -42.24 -39.07 -21.17
C THR A 46 -43.14 -39.48 -22.33
N VAL A 47 -43.59 -38.50 -23.10
CA VAL A 47 -44.45 -38.74 -24.26
C VAL A 47 -43.62 -38.82 -25.52
N THR A 48 -43.78 -39.90 -26.28
CA THR A 48 -43.18 -40.05 -27.60
C THR A 48 -44.26 -40.08 -28.67
N ILE A 49 -44.25 -39.10 -29.59
CA ILE A 49 -45.06 -39.13 -30.80
C ILE A 49 -44.21 -39.76 -31.91
N GLU A 50 -44.69 -40.88 -32.44
CA GLU A 50 -43.99 -41.67 -33.45
C GLU A 50 -44.28 -41.14 -34.86
N SER A 51 -43.40 -41.47 -35.80
CA SER A 51 -43.57 -41.18 -37.23
C SER A 51 -44.94 -41.64 -37.74
N GLY A 52 -45.63 -40.75 -38.45
CA GLY A 52 -46.94 -41.00 -39.04
C GLY A 52 -48.12 -40.76 -38.11
N HIS A 53 -47.88 -40.33 -36.88
CA HIS A 53 -48.92 -39.95 -35.95
C HIS A 53 -49.08 -38.43 -35.83
N SER A 54 -50.33 -37.97 -35.93
CA SER A 54 -50.77 -36.60 -35.63
C SER A 54 -51.66 -36.62 -34.39
N ILE A 55 -51.18 -36.01 -33.31
CA ILE A 55 -51.87 -35.92 -32.01
C ILE A 55 -52.40 -34.52 -31.80
N THR A 56 -53.70 -34.39 -31.50
CA THR A 56 -54.34 -33.11 -31.21
C THR A 56 -54.60 -32.95 -29.72
N LEU A 57 -54.09 -31.88 -29.12
CA LEU A 57 -54.38 -31.49 -27.74
C LEU A 57 -55.80 -30.92 -27.65
N ASP A 58 -56.71 -31.67 -27.04
CA ASP A 58 -58.13 -31.33 -26.87
C ASP A 58 -58.50 -30.86 -25.44
N GLY A 59 -57.48 -30.59 -24.62
CA GLY A 59 -57.58 -30.07 -23.26
C GLY A 59 -56.22 -29.57 -22.78
N SER A 60 -56.11 -29.15 -21.52
CA SER A 60 -54.81 -28.77 -20.94
C SER A 60 -54.16 -29.92 -20.19
N TYR A 61 -52.88 -30.17 -20.47
CA TYR A 61 -52.14 -31.32 -19.95
C TYR A 61 -50.76 -30.91 -19.44
N THR A 62 -50.24 -31.70 -18.50
CA THR A 62 -48.87 -31.59 -18.03
C THR A 62 -48.18 -32.92 -18.19
N ILE A 63 -46.92 -32.92 -18.63
CA ILE A 63 -46.05 -34.10 -18.80
C ILE A 63 -44.62 -33.76 -18.39
N ALA A 64 -43.78 -34.79 -18.20
CA ALA A 64 -42.39 -34.58 -17.81
C ALA A 64 -41.51 -34.24 -19.01
N ARG A 65 -41.66 -34.95 -20.14
CA ARG A 65 -40.83 -34.78 -21.34
C ARG A 65 -41.65 -35.06 -22.59
N LEU A 66 -41.34 -34.38 -23.68
CA LEU A 66 -41.95 -34.62 -24.99
C LEU A 66 -40.87 -34.94 -26.01
N VAL A 67 -41.07 -35.99 -26.79
CA VAL A 67 -40.20 -36.39 -27.89
C VAL A 67 -41.06 -36.62 -29.14
N LEU A 68 -40.77 -35.90 -30.22
CA LEU A 68 -41.30 -36.22 -31.55
C LEU A 68 -40.16 -36.90 -32.31
N ASN A 69 -40.35 -38.16 -32.67
CA ASN A 69 -39.34 -38.93 -33.37
C ASN A 69 -39.85 -39.31 -34.76
N ASN A 70 -39.20 -38.77 -35.78
CA ASN A 70 -39.36 -39.28 -37.13
C ASN A 70 -38.16 -40.18 -37.48
N MET A 71 -38.30 -41.48 -37.16
CA MET A 71 -37.31 -42.52 -37.47
C MET A 71 -37.85 -43.46 -38.56
N ALA A 72 -37.82 -43.02 -39.81
CA ALA A 72 -38.34 -43.81 -40.92
C ALA A 72 -37.26 -44.28 -41.90
N ASP A 73 -37.44 -45.49 -42.40
CA ASP A 73 -36.67 -46.07 -43.49
C ASP A 73 -37.10 -45.41 -44.83
N ILE A 74 -36.24 -45.49 -45.85
CA ILE A 74 -36.23 -44.68 -47.11
C ILE A 74 -37.58 -44.50 -47.82
N ALA A 75 -38.56 -45.40 -47.62
CA ALA A 75 -39.81 -45.44 -48.37
C ALA A 75 -41.09 -45.16 -47.55
N SER A 76 -41.01 -44.89 -46.25
CA SER A 76 -42.21 -44.79 -45.39
C SER A 76 -42.21 -43.63 -44.40
N ALA A 77 -41.37 -42.61 -44.60
CA ALA A 77 -41.35 -41.46 -43.71
C ALA A 77 -42.64 -40.67 -43.80
N THR A 78 -43.31 -40.56 -42.66
CA THR A 78 -44.54 -39.79 -42.47
C THR A 78 -44.34 -38.90 -41.25
N ASP A 79 -45.05 -37.78 -41.21
CA ASP A 79 -44.77 -36.74 -40.23
C ASP A 79 -45.16 -37.17 -38.82
N ALA A 80 -44.37 -36.78 -37.82
CA ALA A 80 -44.77 -36.83 -36.42
C ALA A 80 -45.23 -35.42 -36.01
N GLU A 81 -46.50 -35.27 -35.66
CA GLU A 81 -47.13 -33.96 -35.49
C GLU A 81 -47.86 -33.84 -34.15
N LEU A 82 -47.67 -32.71 -33.48
CA LEU A 82 -48.44 -32.30 -32.32
C LEU A 82 -49.19 -30.99 -32.62
N ASN A 83 -50.52 -31.03 -32.53
CA ASN A 83 -51.40 -29.88 -32.71
C ASN A 83 -51.95 -29.40 -31.36
N ILE A 84 -51.49 -28.25 -30.86
CA ILE A 84 -52.02 -27.62 -29.64
C ILE A 84 -53.11 -26.63 -30.05
N SER A 85 -54.36 -27.05 -29.93
CA SER A 85 -55.53 -26.23 -30.33
C SER A 85 -55.66 -24.97 -29.46
N SER A 86 -56.31 -23.95 -30.02
CA SER A 86 -56.58 -22.70 -29.29
C SER A 86 -57.33 -22.93 -27.98
N GLY A 87 -56.90 -22.24 -26.92
CA GLY A 87 -57.44 -22.36 -25.57
C GLY A 87 -56.88 -23.53 -24.74
N ASN A 88 -56.04 -24.39 -25.32
CA ASN A 88 -55.40 -25.52 -24.63
C ASN A 88 -53.93 -25.23 -24.29
N THR A 89 -53.46 -25.75 -23.15
CA THR A 89 -52.06 -25.62 -22.70
C THR A 89 -51.41 -26.98 -22.56
N LEU A 90 -50.25 -27.17 -23.18
CA LEU A 90 -49.34 -28.27 -22.84
C LEU A 90 -48.18 -27.71 -22.01
N THR A 91 -48.04 -28.21 -20.78
CA THR A 91 -46.88 -27.92 -19.92
C THR A 91 -45.95 -29.13 -19.90
N VAL A 92 -44.72 -28.95 -20.36
CA VAL A 92 -43.65 -29.95 -20.30
C VAL A 92 -42.68 -29.50 -19.22
N THR A 93 -42.60 -30.19 -18.08
CA THR A 93 -41.75 -29.72 -16.96
C THR A 93 -40.25 -29.91 -17.22
N GLY A 94 -39.89 -30.76 -18.18
CA GLY A 94 -38.53 -30.99 -18.65
C GLY A 94 -38.37 -30.63 -20.13
N ASN A 95 -37.66 -31.47 -20.89
CA ASN A 95 -37.26 -31.14 -22.26
C ASN A 95 -38.33 -31.50 -23.30
N VAL A 96 -38.38 -30.70 -24.36
CA VAL A 96 -39.04 -31.00 -25.64
C VAL A 96 -37.96 -31.29 -26.67
N THR A 97 -38.06 -32.41 -27.38
CA THR A 97 -37.10 -32.80 -28.40
C THR A 97 -37.79 -33.18 -29.71
N LEU A 98 -37.43 -32.52 -30.80
CA LEU A 98 -37.84 -32.83 -32.16
C LEU A 98 -36.64 -33.47 -32.86
N ASN A 99 -36.72 -34.78 -33.09
CA ASN A 99 -35.67 -35.54 -33.74
C ASN A 99 -36.13 -36.03 -35.11
N THR A 100 -35.41 -35.60 -36.13
CA THR A 100 -35.50 -36.21 -37.45
C THR A 100 -34.22 -37.00 -37.72
N THR A 101 -34.36 -38.32 -37.73
CA THR A 101 -33.27 -39.26 -38.00
C THR A 101 -33.67 -40.12 -39.19
N ILE A 102 -33.20 -39.77 -40.38
CA ILE A 102 -33.59 -40.46 -41.60
C ILE A 102 -32.33 -40.99 -42.29
N SER A 103 -32.30 -42.28 -42.57
CA SER A 103 -31.27 -42.91 -43.38
C SER A 103 -31.66 -42.86 -44.87
N GLY A 104 -31.55 -41.71 -45.54
CA GLY A 104 -31.75 -41.56 -46.99
C GLY A 104 -32.71 -40.44 -47.43
N ALA A 105 -33.09 -40.42 -48.71
CA ALA A 105 -33.92 -39.36 -49.31
C ALA A 105 -35.40 -39.49 -48.92
N SER A 106 -35.83 -38.83 -47.85
CA SER A 106 -37.24 -38.77 -47.42
C SER A 106 -37.67 -37.33 -47.11
N THR A 107 -38.99 -37.08 -47.14
CA THR A 107 -39.66 -35.78 -46.87
C THR A 107 -40.30 -35.71 -45.48
N GLY A 108 -40.17 -36.76 -44.65
CA GLY A 108 -40.86 -36.77 -43.36
C GLY A 108 -40.30 -35.71 -42.40
N SER A 109 -41.19 -35.09 -41.64
CA SER A 109 -40.92 -33.97 -40.75
C SER A 109 -41.36 -34.26 -39.31
N THR A 110 -40.80 -33.52 -38.34
CA THR A 110 -41.43 -33.43 -37.01
C THR A 110 -41.96 -32.02 -36.83
N SER A 111 -43.19 -31.89 -36.34
CA SER A 111 -43.81 -30.57 -36.19
C SER A 111 -44.62 -30.41 -34.91
N ILE A 112 -44.53 -29.22 -34.31
CA ILE A 112 -45.44 -28.76 -33.27
C ILE A 112 -46.15 -27.51 -33.77
N ASN A 113 -47.47 -27.56 -33.89
CA ASN A 113 -48.31 -26.42 -34.24
C ASN A 113 -49.00 -25.89 -32.98
N ILE A 114 -48.75 -24.63 -32.63
CA ILE A 114 -49.14 -24.03 -31.36
C ILE A 114 -50.18 -22.94 -31.62
N GLU A 115 -51.47 -23.28 -31.61
CA GLU A 115 -52.56 -22.30 -31.60
C GLU A 115 -53.06 -21.97 -30.17
N GLY A 116 -52.63 -22.77 -29.18
CA GLY A 116 -52.83 -22.56 -27.75
C GLY A 116 -51.53 -22.16 -27.06
N THR A 117 -51.13 -22.86 -25.99
CA THR A 117 -49.90 -22.57 -25.25
C THR A 117 -49.02 -23.81 -25.10
N LEU A 118 -47.74 -23.70 -25.44
CA LEU A 118 -46.68 -24.64 -25.06
C LEU A 118 -45.81 -23.99 -23.99
N SER A 119 -45.62 -24.65 -22.84
CA SER A 119 -44.69 -24.20 -21.81
C SER A 119 -43.65 -25.29 -21.54
N VAL A 120 -42.38 -24.98 -21.75
CA VAL A 120 -41.25 -25.90 -21.62
C VAL A 120 -40.39 -25.46 -20.44
N GLY A 121 -40.37 -26.28 -19.39
CA GLY A 121 -39.59 -26.06 -18.17
C GLY A 121 -38.10 -26.39 -18.32
N GLY A 122 -37.74 -27.19 -19.33
CA GLY A 122 -36.36 -27.52 -19.70
C GLY A 122 -35.99 -26.99 -21.08
N ASN A 123 -35.16 -27.74 -21.80
CA ASN A 123 -34.65 -27.32 -23.11
C ASN A 123 -35.62 -27.69 -24.25
N LEU A 124 -35.71 -26.82 -25.26
CA LEU A 124 -36.26 -27.16 -26.58
C LEU A 124 -35.10 -27.51 -27.50
N THR A 125 -35.09 -28.73 -28.04
CA THR A 125 -34.04 -29.18 -28.96
C THR A 125 -34.66 -29.62 -30.28
N LEU A 126 -34.25 -28.97 -31.37
CA LEU A 126 -34.53 -29.39 -32.74
C LEU A 126 -33.23 -29.95 -33.30
N SER A 127 -33.20 -31.27 -33.53
CA SER A 127 -32.00 -31.98 -33.98
C SER A 127 -32.29 -32.81 -35.23
N SER A 128 -31.41 -32.66 -36.23
CA SER A 128 -31.37 -33.54 -37.40
C SER A 128 -30.05 -34.32 -37.41
N THR A 129 -30.09 -35.66 -37.52
CA THR A 129 -28.90 -36.51 -37.25
C THR A 129 -28.32 -37.27 -38.44
N LEU A 130 -28.83 -37.16 -39.68
CA LEU A 130 -28.24 -37.82 -40.87
C LEU A 130 -28.73 -37.25 -42.23
N LEU A 131 -27.98 -37.58 -43.31
CA LEU A 131 -28.18 -37.20 -44.72
C LEU A 131 -29.66 -37.23 -45.18
N THR A 132 -30.28 -36.06 -45.26
CA THR A 132 -31.68 -35.85 -45.63
C THR A 132 -31.79 -34.83 -46.76
N ILE A 133 -32.79 -34.97 -47.64
CA ILE A 133 -32.95 -34.14 -48.85
C ILE A 133 -34.19 -33.21 -48.76
N ALA A 134 -35.06 -33.33 -47.74
CA ALA A 134 -36.29 -32.52 -47.65
C ALA A 134 -37.06 -32.49 -46.29
N GLY A 135 -36.58 -33.14 -45.22
CA GLY A 135 -37.31 -33.16 -43.93
C GLY A 135 -37.06 -31.90 -43.10
N THR A 136 -38.09 -31.37 -42.43
CA THR A 136 -38.01 -30.17 -41.57
C THR A 136 -38.39 -30.51 -40.12
N ASN A 137 -37.63 -30.00 -39.14
CA ASN A 137 -38.12 -29.95 -37.76
C ASN A 137 -38.75 -28.57 -37.57
N ALA A 138 -40.06 -28.50 -37.41
CA ALA A 138 -40.81 -27.24 -37.38
C ALA A 138 -41.51 -27.02 -36.04
N VAL A 139 -41.41 -25.81 -35.50
CA VAL A 139 -42.32 -25.32 -34.45
C VAL A 139 -43.04 -24.10 -34.98
N THR A 140 -44.35 -24.19 -35.17
CA THR A 140 -45.17 -23.10 -35.69
C THR A 140 -45.98 -22.49 -34.55
N ILE A 141 -45.80 -21.20 -34.28
CA ILE A 141 -46.50 -20.47 -33.22
C ILE A 141 -47.59 -19.60 -33.86
N GLY A 142 -48.83 -20.02 -33.64
CA GLY A 142 -50.03 -19.40 -34.17
C GLY A 142 -50.40 -19.81 -35.59
N SER A 143 -51.59 -19.34 -35.99
CA SER A 143 -52.14 -19.48 -37.34
C SER A 143 -52.76 -18.16 -37.80
N GLY A 144 -53.20 -18.08 -39.06
CA GLY A 144 -53.88 -16.90 -39.60
C GLY A 144 -55.13 -16.48 -38.80
N THR A 145 -55.70 -17.39 -38.00
CA THR A 145 -56.88 -17.14 -37.15
C THR A 145 -56.57 -17.07 -35.66
N ASN A 146 -55.69 -17.93 -35.14
CA ASN A 146 -55.48 -18.10 -33.70
C ASN A 146 -54.07 -17.69 -33.29
N ALA A 147 -53.94 -16.98 -32.17
CA ALA A 147 -52.63 -16.62 -31.62
C ALA A 147 -52.10 -17.75 -30.72
N GLY A 148 -50.85 -18.15 -30.92
CA GLY A 148 -50.13 -19.12 -30.11
C GLY A 148 -49.27 -18.48 -29.02
N THR A 149 -48.87 -19.27 -28.03
CA THR A 149 -47.85 -18.85 -27.05
C THR A 149 -46.87 -19.98 -26.79
N MET A 150 -45.58 -19.70 -26.90
CA MET A 150 -44.51 -20.63 -26.56
C MET A 150 -43.63 -20.00 -25.48
N ASN A 151 -43.52 -20.64 -24.32
CA ASN A 151 -42.64 -20.22 -23.23
C ASN A 151 -41.57 -21.30 -23.03
N VAL A 152 -40.29 -20.92 -23.01
CA VAL A 152 -39.16 -21.84 -22.78
C VAL A 152 -38.27 -21.27 -21.68
N THR A 153 -38.18 -21.95 -20.54
CA THR A 153 -37.31 -21.50 -19.44
C THR A 153 -35.88 -22.03 -19.54
N GLY A 154 -35.66 -23.11 -20.30
CA GLY A 154 -34.33 -23.64 -20.62
C GLY A 154 -33.84 -23.20 -21.99
N ASP A 155 -32.79 -23.86 -22.49
CA ASP A 155 -32.14 -23.45 -23.74
C ASP A 155 -32.93 -23.90 -24.98
N ILE A 156 -32.86 -23.10 -26.04
CA ILE A 156 -33.26 -23.51 -27.39
C ILE A 156 -32.02 -23.89 -28.18
N SER A 157 -31.95 -25.13 -28.65
CA SER A 157 -30.85 -25.62 -29.49
C SER A 157 -31.37 -26.10 -30.83
N LEU A 158 -30.89 -25.48 -31.91
CA LEU A 158 -31.15 -25.87 -33.30
C LEU A 158 -29.85 -26.43 -33.87
N SER A 159 -29.80 -27.75 -34.08
CA SER A 159 -28.56 -28.44 -34.46
C SER A 159 -28.77 -29.34 -35.67
N ASN A 160 -27.83 -29.26 -36.61
CA ASN A 160 -27.78 -30.11 -37.81
C ASN A 160 -26.51 -30.96 -37.84
N ALA A 161 -26.61 -32.19 -38.37
CA ALA A 161 -25.48 -33.08 -38.57
C ALA A 161 -24.65 -32.80 -39.85
N LEU A 162 -23.53 -33.52 -40.00
CA LEU A 162 -22.38 -33.32 -40.91
C LEU A 162 -22.65 -33.06 -42.42
N LEU A 163 -23.80 -33.41 -42.99
CA LEU A 163 -24.13 -33.23 -44.42
C LEU A 163 -25.60 -32.85 -44.65
N SER A 164 -25.91 -31.56 -44.76
CA SER A 164 -27.21 -31.02 -45.17
C SER A 164 -27.13 -30.51 -46.61
N ALA A 165 -27.02 -31.42 -47.60
CA ALA A 165 -26.68 -31.01 -48.96
C ALA A 165 -27.81 -30.27 -49.70
N LEU A 166 -29.09 -30.44 -49.35
CA LEU A 166 -30.23 -29.72 -49.95
C LEU A 166 -31.45 -29.80 -48.98
N GLY A 167 -31.89 -28.68 -48.40
CA GLY A 167 -33.27 -28.53 -47.90
C GLY A 167 -33.64 -29.11 -46.52
N VAL A 168 -32.70 -29.28 -45.59
CA VAL A 168 -33.01 -29.63 -44.19
C VAL A 168 -32.93 -28.36 -43.35
N SER A 169 -34.04 -27.98 -42.72
CA SER A 169 -34.05 -26.84 -41.80
C SER A 169 -34.66 -27.23 -40.45
N ASN A 170 -34.02 -26.80 -39.36
CA ASN A 170 -34.74 -26.62 -38.10
C ASN A 170 -35.36 -25.22 -38.15
N GLN A 171 -36.66 -25.13 -37.98
CA GLN A 171 -37.41 -23.90 -38.15
C GLN A 171 -38.32 -23.68 -36.96
N ILE A 172 -38.24 -22.49 -36.36
CA ILE A 172 -39.27 -21.98 -35.46
C ILE A 172 -39.91 -20.80 -36.16
N THR A 173 -41.18 -20.94 -36.50
CA THR A 173 -41.95 -19.95 -37.22
C THR A 173 -42.95 -19.28 -36.28
N LEU A 174 -42.80 -17.98 -36.08
CA LEU A 174 -43.78 -17.14 -35.39
C LEU A 174 -44.76 -16.57 -36.42
N GLY A 175 -45.96 -17.15 -36.49
CA GLY A 175 -47.04 -16.71 -37.39
C GLY A 175 -47.97 -15.69 -36.73
N ASN A 176 -48.45 -15.96 -35.51
CA ASN A 176 -49.35 -15.07 -34.77
C ASN A 176 -49.26 -15.41 -33.26
N GLY A 177 -48.80 -14.49 -32.42
CA GLY A 177 -48.71 -14.69 -30.97
C GLY A 177 -47.32 -14.42 -30.40
N THR A 178 -46.95 -15.15 -29.35
CA THR A 178 -45.77 -14.84 -28.53
C THR A 178 -44.81 -16.03 -28.41
N MET A 179 -43.52 -15.77 -28.59
CA MET A 179 -42.42 -16.65 -28.20
C MET A 179 -41.66 -15.97 -27.06
N ASP A 180 -41.48 -16.66 -25.93
CA ASP A 180 -40.86 -16.14 -24.71
C ASP A 180 -39.79 -17.13 -24.24
N VAL A 181 -38.53 -16.67 -24.13
CA VAL A 181 -37.36 -17.54 -23.92
C VAL A 181 -36.46 -16.97 -22.82
N ASP A 182 -36.37 -17.66 -21.69
CA ASP A 182 -35.47 -17.29 -20.59
C ASP A 182 -34.08 -17.95 -20.68
N GLY A 183 -33.91 -18.99 -21.50
CA GLY A 183 -32.63 -19.68 -21.70
C GLY A 183 -31.83 -19.17 -22.89
N SER A 184 -30.63 -19.74 -23.11
CA SER A 184 -29.79 -19.38 -24.26
C SER A 184 -30.34 -19.96 -25.56
N ILE A 185 -30.05 -19.30 -26.69
CA ILE A 185 -30.37 -19.79 -28.03
C ILE A 185 -29.05 -20.12 -28.71
N SER A 186 -28.90 -21.37 -29.16
CA SER A 186 -27.71 -21.83 -29.89
C SER A 186 -28.11 -22.47 -31.21
N MET A 187 -27.51 -21.99 -32.30
CA MET A 187 -27.67 -22.53 -33.64
C MET A 187 -26.33 -23.02 -34.16
N SER A 188 -26.19 -24.32 -34.40
CA SER A 188 -24.95 -24.92 -34.92
C SER A 188 -25.19 -25.63 -36.25
N ALA A 189 -24.41 -25.29 -37.29
CA ALA A 189 -24.38 -26.05 -38.54
C ALA A 189 -23.47 -27.30 -38.45
N GLY A 190 -23.68 -28.24 -39.36
CA GLY A 190 -22.77 -29.37 -39.57
C GLY A 190 -21.53 -28.98 -40.40
N ALA A 191 -20.49 -29.83 -40.41
CA ALA A 191 -19.16 -29.51 -40.96
C ALA A 191 -19.06 -29.22 -42.47
N ILE A 192 -20.13 -29.42 -43.26
CA ILE A 192 -20.18 -29.09 -44.70
C ILE A 192 -21.58 -28.56 -45.00
N SER A 193 -21.71 -27.25 -45.23
CA SER A 193 -22.98 -26.60 -45.54
C SER A 193 -22.93 -25.86 -46.88
N LEU A 194 -24.03 -25.92 -47.64
CA LEU A 194 -24.18 -25.32 -48.99
C LEU A 194 -25.31 -24.26 -49.04
N SER A 195 -26.04 -24.02 -47.94
CA SER A 195 -27.03 -22.95 -47.73
C SER A 195 -27.59 -22.98 -46.31
N THR A 196 -27.97 -21.83 -45.73
CA THR A 196 -28.56 -21.61 -44.39
C THR A 196 -29.52 -22.72 -43.90
N THR A 197 -29.30 -23.25 -42.68
CA THR A 197 -29.92 -24.52 -42.21
C THR A 197 -30.73 -24.45 -40.90
N ASN A 198 -30.70 -23.33 -40.16
CA ASN A 198 -31.50 -23.14 -38.93
C ASN A 198 -32.14 -21.75 -38.93
N PHE A 199 -33.45 -21.69 -38.68
CA PHE A 199 -34.23 -20.45 -38.70
C PHE A 199 -35.07 -20.29 -37.44
N ILE A 200 -35.02 -19.10 -36.84
CA ILE A 200 -36.14 -18.56 -36.09
C ILE A 200 -36.66 -17.40 -36.92
N GLU A 201 -37.87 -17.51 -37.43
CA GLU A 201 -38.43 -16.52 -38.33
C GLU A 201 -39.84 -16.12 -37.97
N SER A 202 -40.22 -14.91 -38.36
CA SER A 202 -41.62 -14.54 -38.41
C SER A 202 -42.16 -14.76 -39.83
N ASN A 203 -43.04 -15.74 -40.04
CA ASN A 203 -43.59 -16.01 -41.37
C ASN A 203 -44.53 -14.88 -41.80
N ASP A 204 -44.25 -14.27 -42.96
CA ASP A 204 -45.04 -13.22 -43.58
C ASP A 204 -45.38 -13.55 -45.05
N ASP A 205 -45.85 -14.77 -45.30
CA ASP A 205 -46.33 -15.21 -46.62
C ASP A 205 -47.61 -14.50 -47.13
N GLY A 206 -47.99 -13.37 -46.53
CA GLY A 206 -49.22 -12.63 -46.81
C GLY A 206 -50.44 -13.11 -46.01
N SER A 207 -50.40 -14.31 -45.42
CA SER A 207 -51.53 -14.86 -44.64
C SER A 207 -51.55 -14.41 -43.17
N PHE A 208 -50.43 -13.84 -42.71
CA PHE A 208 -50.20 -13.37 -41.33
C PHE A 208 -50.13 -11.83 -41.22
N ASP A 209 -50.49 -11.11 -42.29
CA ASP A 209 -50.53 -9.66 -42.30
C ASP A 209 -51.40 -9.12 -41.16
N SER A 210 -50.93 -8.04 -40.51
CA SER A 210 -51.61 -7.35 -39.40
C SER A 210 -51.80 -8.19 -38.12
N LYS A 211 -51.09 -9.31 -37.95
CA LYS A 211 -51.10 -10.11 -36.72
C LYS A 211 -50.00 -9.67 -35.76
N SER A 212 -50.26 -9.79 -34.46
CA SER A 212 -49.29 -9.49 -33.41
C SER A 212 -48.27 -10.62 -33.31
N LYS A 213 -46.98 -10.29 -33.38
CA LYS A 213 -45.89 -11.26 -33.27
C LYS A 213 -44.86 -10.71 -32.29
N THR A 214 -44.74 -11.36 -31.13
CA THR A 214 -43.84 -10.89 -30.07
C THR A 214 -42.81 -11.96 -29.76
N PHE A 215 -41.52 -11.60 -29.84
CA PHE A 215 -40.41 -12.41 -29.39
C PHE A 215 -39.79 -11.77 -28.15
N LYS A 216 -39.77 -12.49 -27.02
CA LYS A 216 -39.16 -12.03 -25.78
C LYS A 216 -37.98 -12.92 -25.42
N TYR A 217 -36.92 -12.28 -24.95
CA TYR A 217 -35.66 -12.93 -24.67
C TYR A 217 -35.09 -12.45 -23.35
N GLY A 218 -35.19 -13.32 -22.35
CA GLY A 218 -34.63 -13.17 -21.01
C GLY A 218 -33.28 -13.86 -20.79
N GLY A 219 -32.81 -14.66 -21.76
CA GLY A 219 -31.59 -15.48 -21.64
C GLY A 219 -30.27 -14.72 -21.75
N ASN A 220 -29.16 -15.43 -21.48
CA ASN A 220 -27.81 -14.82 -21.41
C ASN A 220 -27.13 -14.66 -22.77
N SER A 221 -27.33 -15.58 -23.72
CA SER A 221 -26.63 -15.56 -25.01
C SER A 221 -27.46 -16.07 -26.18
N ILE A 222 -27.34 -15.38 -27.31
CA ILE A 222 -27.76 -15.86 -28.64
C ILE A 222 -26.49 -16.09 -29.46
N ASP A 223 -26.19 -17.35 -29.76
CA ASP A 223 -25.02 -17.78 -30.53
C ASP A 223 -25.48 -18.39 -31.86
N CYS A 224 -25.12 -17.73 -32.97
CA CYS A 224 -25.38 -18.19 -34.34
C CYS A 224 -24.09 -18.32 -35.17
N ASN A 225 -22.97 -18.70 -34.54
CA ASN A 225 -21.61 -18.56 -35.05
C ASN A 225 -21.28 -19.23 -36.41
N ASP A 226 -22.15 -20.08 -36.99
CA ASP A 226 -21.89 -20.77 -38.25
C ASP A 226 -23.19 -21.05 -39.06
N GLU A 227 -23.86 -20.04 -39.63
CA GLU A 227 -24.97 -20.17 -40.62
C GLU A 227 -26.41 -20.43 -40.10
N GLY A 228 -26.70 -20.05 -38.85
CA GLY A 228 -28.08 -19.86 -38.36
C GLY A 228 -28.57 -18.42 -38.59
N SER A 229 -29.89 -18.22 -38.75
CA SER A 229 -30.45 -16.86 -38.82
C SER A 229 -31.68 -16.71 -37.92
N ILE A 230 -31.77 -15.55 -37.27
CA ILE A 230 -33.00 -15.08 -36.63
C ILE A 230 -33.53 -13.95 -37.50
N THR A 231 -34.55 -14.25 -38.31
CA THR A 231 -35.15 -13.28 -39.24
C THR A 231 -36.49 -12.82 -38.70
N VAL A 232 -36.54 -11.67 -38.04
CA VAL A 232 -37.79 -11.05 -37.56
C VAL A 232 -38.15 -9.87 -38.48
N VAL A 233 -38.20 -10.16 -39.78
CA VAL A 233 -38.52 -9.19 -40.84
C VAL A 233 -40.00 -9.27 -41.18
N ASP A 234 -40.59 -8.12 -41.42
CA ASP A 234 -41.85 -7.96 -42.14
C ASP A 234 -41.55 -7.28 -43.48
N ALA A 235 -41.71 -8.00 -44.59
CA ALA A 235 -41.46 -7.44 -45.91
C ALA A 235 -42.49 -6.37 -46.31
N ASN A 236 -43.60 -6.26 -45.56
CA ASN A 236 -44.80 -5.47 -45.87
C ASN A 236 -45.07 -4.31 -44.89
N SER A 237 -44.12 -3.92 -44.04
CA SER A 237 -44.15 -2.70 -43.20
C SER A 237 -45.23 -2.60 -42.11
N ASN A 238 -45.77 -3.72 -41.62
CA ASN A 238 -46.81 -3.72 -40.59
C ASN A 238 -46.22 -3.57 -39.15
N THR A 239 -46.92 -2.81 -38.31
CA THR A 239 -46.46 -2.29 -37.01
C THR A 239 -46.53 -3.26 -35.83
N SER A 240 -46.79 -4.55 -36.08
CA SER A 240 -47.26 -5.47 -35.03
C SER A 240 -46.19 -6.48 -34.56
N TYR A 241 -44.92 -6.26 -34.93
CA TYR A 241 -43.79 -7.14 -34.62
C TYR A 241 -42.89 -6.52 -33.57
N GLU A 242 -42.69 -7.21 -32.45
CA GLU A 242 -41.87 -6.70 -31.34
C GLU A 242 -40.86 -7.72 -30.87
N PHE A 243 -39.60 -7.30 -30.75
CA PHE A 243 -38.53 -8.04 -30.10
C PHE A 243 -38.23 -7.39 -28.75
N TRP A 244 -38.23 -8.15 -27.67
CA TRP A 244 -38.01 -7.66 -26.30
C TRP A 244 -36.78 -8.33 -25.71
N TRP A 245 -35.83 -7.52 -25.21
CA TRP A 245 -34.72 -7.96 -24.38
C TRP A 245 -35.03 -7.60 -22.94
N ASP A 246 -35.57 -8.55 -22.19
CA ASP A 246 -36.12 -8.35 -20.84
C ASP A 246 -35.44 -9.23 -19.79
N GLY A 247 -34.19 -9.64 -20.07
CA GLY A 247 -33.35 -10.40 -19.15
C GLY A 247 -32.98 -9.64 -17.87
N THR A 248 -32.42 -10.39 -16.91
CA THR A 248 -31.95 -9.87 -15.61
C THR A 248 -30.42 -9.94 -15.42
N SER A 249 -29.74 -10.55 -16.37
CA SER A 249 -28.28 -10.74 -16.47
C SER A 249 -27.75 -10.05 -17.72
N ALA A 250 -26.42 -9.92 -17.86
CA ALA A 250 -25.83 -9.42 -19.10
C ALA A 250 -26.22 -10.35 -20.26
N GLN A 251 -26.61 -9.76 -21.38
CA GLN A 251 -27.03 -10.50 -22.56
C GLN A 251 -26.07 -10.17 -23.70
N THR A 252 -25.49 -11.20 -24.33
CA THR A 252 -24.59 -11.02 -25.47
C THR A 252 -25.21 -11.64 -26.73
N ILE A 253 -25.13 -10.93 -27.85
CA ILE A 253 -25.55 -11.44 -29.16
C ILE A 253 -24.33 -11.55 -30.08
N GLU A 254 -24.00 -12.78 -30.46
CA GLU A 254 -22.96 -13.14 -31.42
C GLU A 254 -23.63 -13.74 -32.67
N THR A 255 -24.09 -12.88 -33.59
CA THR A 255 -24.85 -13.36 -34.77
C THR A 255 -24.60 -12.54 -36.03
N ASP A 256 -24.57 -13.22 -37.18
CA ASP A 256 -24.72 -12.61 -38.51
C ASP A 256 -26.19 -12.67 -38.97
N ASN A 257 -26.72 -11.59 -39.57
CA ASN A 257 -28.04 -11.51 -40.22
C ASN A 257 -29.29 -11.46 -39.32
N ILE A 258 -29.33 -10.62 -38.27
CA ILE A 258 -30.60 -10.34 -37.57
C ILE A 258 -31.24 -9.06 -38.10
N THR A 259 -32.50 -9.13 -38.52
CA THR A 259 -33.28 -7.92 -38.79
C THR A 259 -34.43 -7.79 -37.80
N TYR A 260 -34.49 -6.66 -37.10
CA TYR A 260 -35.52 -6.29 -36.14
C TYR A 260 -36.49 -5.29 -36.76
N ASN A 261 -37.80 -5.54 -36.68
CA ASN A 261 -38.79 -4.50 -36.97
C ASN A 261 -38.88 -3.49 -35.80
N HIS A 262 -39.39 -3.88 -34.63
CA HIS A 262 -39.27 -3.09 -33.41
C HIS A 262 -38.43 -3.83 -32.36
N LEU A 263 -37.40 -3.18 -31.81
CA LEU A 263 -36.52 -3.69 -30.75
C LEU A 263 -36.76 -2.91 -29.45
N TYR A 264 -37.06 -3.61 -28.37
CA TYR A 264 -37.27 -3.06 -27.03
C TYR A 264 -36.21 -3.63 -26.08
N VAL A 265 -35.32 -2.78 -25.57
CA VAL A 265 -34.30 -3.12 -24.57
C VAL A 265 -34.82 -2.72 -23.20
N LYS A 266 -35.19 -3.72 -22.40
CA LYS A 266 -35.82 -3.58 -21.07
C LYS A 266 -34.98 -4.11 -19.92
N ASN A 267 -33.86 -4.75 -20.22
CA ASN A 267 -32.92 -5.23 -19.24
C ASN A 267 -32.29 -4.05 -18.48
N THR A 268 -32.79 -3.79 -17.27
CA THR A 268 -32.29 -2.70 -16.39
C THR A 268 -31.16 -3.14 -15.47
N SER A 269 -30.83 -4.43 -15.46
CA SER A 269 -29.93 -5.04 -14.49
C SER A 269 -28.50 -5.18 -15.01
N ALA A 270 -28.31 -5.19 -16.33
CA ALA A 270 -27.02 -5.31 -16.98
C ALA A 270 -26.99 -4.62 -18.35
N ASP A 271 -25.78 -4.51 -18.92
CA ASP A 271 -25.58 -4.10 -20.30
C ASP A 271 -26.08 -5.23 -21.23
N VAL A 272 -26.76 -4.87 -22.31
CA VAL A 272 -26.99 -5.78 -23.43
C VAL A 272 -26.01 -5.45 -24.53
N ASP A 273 -25.13 -6.40 -24.84
CA ASP A 273 -23.98 -6.24 -25.70
C ASP A 273 -24.24 -6.90 -27.06
N ILE A 274 -23.95 -6.16 -28.14
CA ILE A 274 -23.91 -6.71 -29.50
C ILE A 274 -22.44 -6.69 -29.97
N GLU A 275 -21.79 -7.87 -29.98
CA GLU A 275 -20.32 -7.98 -29.91
C GLU A 275 -19.57 -8.24 -31.25
N THR A 276 -20.22 -8.62 -32.37
CA THR A 276 -19.49 -9.12 -33.58
C THR A 276 -19.75 -8.34 -34.88
N SER A 277 -19.13 -8.74 -36.01
CA SER A 277 -19.17 -8.02 -37.31
C SER A 277 -20.56 -8.06 -37.97
N LEU A 278 -21.45 -7.22 -37.49
CA LEU A 278 -22.87 -7.07 -37.86
C LEU A 278 -23.15 -6.62 -39.30
N THR A 279 -22.36 -6.96 -40.33
CA THR A 279 -22.56 -6.43 -41.71
C THR A 279 -24.00 -6.53 -42.26
N ASN A 280 -24.86 -7.39 -41.68
CA ASN A 280 -26.27 -7.55 -42.03
C ASN A 280 -27.27 -7.45 -40.84
N THR A 281 -26.91 -6.88 -39.68
CA THR A 281 -27.89 -6.66 -38.60
C THR A 281 -28.59 -5.31 -38.76
N ILE A 282 -29.91 -5.33 -38.96
CA ILE A 282 -30.72 -4.15 -39.33
C ILE A 282 -31.84 -3.95 -38.31
N VAL A 283 -32.09 -2.71 -37.89
CA VAL A 283 -33.33 -2.33 -37.19
C VAL A 283 -34.17 -1.50 -38.17
N GLU A 284 -35.22 -2.08 -38.76
CA GLU A 284 -36.02 -1.42 -39.79
C GLU A 284 -37.02 -0.41 -39.19
N GLY A 285 -37.64 -0.76 -38.06
CA GLY A 285 -38.66 0.03 -37.38
C GLY A 285 -38.11 0.84 -36.21
N LYS A 286 -38.45 0.49 -34.96
CA LYS A 286 -38.18 1.34 -33.78
C LYS A 286 -37.31 0.63 -32.75
N LEU A 287 -36.28 1.32 -32.25
CA LEU A 287 -35.48 0.96 -31.09
C LEU A 287 -35.99 1.71 -29.86
N TYR A 288 -36.37 1.00 -28.81
CA TYR A 288 -36.76 1.53 -27.51
C TYR A 288 -35.76 1.06 -26.44
N ILE A 289 -35.21 1.97 -25.65
CA ILE A 289 -34.35 1.63 -24.51
C ILE A 289 -35.05 2.15 -23.25
N ASP A 290 -35.48 1.25 -22.37
CA ASP A 290 -36.24 1.59 -21.16
C ASP A 290 -35.37 2.28 -20.10
N ASN A 291 -36.02 2.84 -19.08
CA ASN A 291 -35.35 3.52 -17.97
C ASN A 291 -34.41 2.56 -17.21
N GLY A 292 -33.12 2.89 -17.17
CA GLY A 292 -32.08 2.10 -16.52
C GLY A 292 -31.53 0.97 -17.40
N ALA A 293 -32.13 0.72 -18.57
CA ALA A 293 -31.62 -0.25 -19.52
C ALA A 293 -30.45 0.31 -20.31
N LYS A 294 -29.55 -0.58 -20.72
CA LYS A 294 -28.35 -0.21 -21.46
C LYS A 294 -28.15 -1.12 -22.66
N LEU A 295 -27.93 -0.50 -23.81
CA LEU A 295 -27.58 -1.17 -25.06
C LEU A 295 -26.16 -0.76 -25.43
N HIS A 296 -25.23 -1.71 -25.51
CA HIS A 296 -23.86 -1.47 -25.97
C HIS A 296 -23.69 -2.03 -27.39
N LEU A 297 -23.30 -1.16 -28.32
CA LEU A 297 -22.93 -1.51 -29.68
C LEU A 297 -21.40 -1.49 -29.83
N ASP A 298 -20.78 -2.65 -30.05
CA ASP A 298 -19.30 -2.80 -30.09
C ASP A 298 -18.71 -2.97 -31.52
N ALA A 299 -19.55 -3.07 -32.55
CA ALA A 299 -19.12 -3.50 -33.88
C ALA A 299 -18.61 -2.38 -34.80
N ALA A 300 -17.53 -2.64 -35.55
CA ALA A 300 -17.09 -1.83 -36.70
C ALA A 300 -17.97 -2.13 -37.92
N GLY A 301 -18.89 -1.24 -38.26
CA GLY A 301 -19.74 -1.37 -39.44
C GLY A 301 -21.09 -0.66 -39.35
N LYS A 302 -21.61 -0.33 -40.53
CA LYS A 302 -22.79 0.48 -40.92
C LYS A 302 -24.17 0.16 -40.32
N ASN A 303 -24.27 -0.35 -39.10
CA ASN A 303 -25.52 -0.95 -38.60
C ASN A 303 -26.56 0.09 -38.20
N LEU A 304 -26.10 1.27 -37.78
CA LEU A 304 -27.00 2.39 -37.53
C LEU A 304 -27.46 3.06 -38.84
N ASP A 305 -26.74 2.91 -39.97
CA ASP A 305 -27.17 3.47 -41.27
C ASP A 305 -28.53 2.89 -41.71
N ALA A 306 -28.85 1.66 -41.28
CA ALA A 306 -30.11 1.01 -41.60
C ALA A 306 -31.31 1.61 -40.83
N LEU A 307 -31.06 2.41 -39.80
CA LEU A 307 -32.08 3.24 -39.15
C LEU A 307 -32.39 4.52 -39.95
N SER A 308 -31.84 4.69 -41.16
CA SER A 308 -32.23 5.79 -42.06
C SER A 308 -33.73 5.70 -42.45
N GLY A 309 -34.46 6.82 -42.36
CA GLY A 309 -35.81 6.92 -42.95
C GLY A 309 -36.94 7.59 -42.15
N SER A 310 -36.81 7.93 -40.86
CA SER A 310 -37.79 8.80 -40.15
C SER A 310 -37.31 9.24 -38.76
N SER A 311 -37.79 10.40 -38.27
CA SER A 311 -37.46 11.01 -36.97
C SER A 311 -37.72 10.17 -35.73
N ASP A 312 -38.58 9.15 -35.79
CA ASP A 312 -39.15 8.54 -34.59
C ASP A 312 -38.62 7.12 -34.32
N LYS A 313 -37.46 6.76 -34.89
CA LYS A 313 -36.94 5.38 -34.86
C LYS A 313 -36.19 5.03 -33.59
N ILE A 314 -35.45 5.94 -32.95
CA ILE A 314 -34.77 5.65 -31.67
C ILE A 314 -35.42 6.43 -30.52
N ASN A 315 -35.99 5.70 -29.57
CA ASN A 315 -36.62 6.23 -28.36
C ASN A 315 -35.87 5.75 -27.11
N ILE A 316 -34.94 6.57 -26.63
CA ILE A 316 -34.27 6.34 -25.35
C ILE A 316 -35.13 6.98 -24.26
N LEU A 317 -35.72 6.18 -23.37
CA LEU A 317 -36.49 6.68 -22.24
C LEU A 317 -35.54 7.30 -21.19
N SER A 318 -36.12 8.09 -20.28
CA SER A 318 -35.38 8.69 -19.16
C SER A 318 -34.57 7.63 -18.44
N GLY A 319 -33.24 7.80 -18.33
CA GLY A 319 -32.36 6.85 -17.66
C GLY A 319 -31.84 5.69 -18.52
N GLY A 320 -32.40 5.47 -19.72
CA GLY A 320 -31.85 4.50 -20.68
C GLY A 320 -30.54 4.99 -21.29
N THR A 321 -29.64 4.07 -21.64
CA THR A 321 -28.33 4.41 -22.23
C THR A 321 -28.08 3.63 -23.52
N LEU A 322 -27.74 4.35 -24.59
CA LEU A 322 -27.12 3.76 -25.78
C LEU A 322 -25.62 4.00 -25.71
N LYS A 323 -24.84 2.94 -25.51
CA LYS A 323 -23.38 2.97 -25.38
C LYS A 323 -22.73 2.56 -26.70
N LEU A 324 -21.79 3.37 -27.19
CA LEU A 324 -21.10 3.20 -28.47
C LEU A 324 -19.59 3.04 -28.23
N SER A 325 -18.99 2.02 -28.82
CA SER A 325 -17.53 1.79 -28.86
C SER A 325 -16.85 2.53 -30.02
N PRO A 326 -15.50 2.67 -30.02
CA PRO A 326 -14.74 3.35 -31.08
C PRO A 326 -14.96 2.83 -32.49
N SER A 327 -15.00 1.50 -32.60
CA SER A 327 -15.34 0.78 -33.82
C SER A 327 -16.69 1.22 -34.40
N ALA A 328 -17.68 1.52 -33.56
CA ALA A 328 -19.06 1.76 -33.96
C ALA A 328 -19.31 3.16 -34.56
N TYR A 329 -18.48 4.17 -34.26
CA TYR A 329 -18.66 5.54 -34.78
C TYR A 329 -17.66 5.95 -35.88
N ALA A 330 -16.65 5.13 -36.19
CA ALA A 330 -15.68 5.43 -37.25
C ALA A 330 -16.29 5.41 -38.68
N ASP A 331 -17.42 4.74 -38.87
CA ASP A 331 -18.09 4.58 -40.18
C ASP A 331 -19.25 5.57 -40.42
N GLY A 332 -19.44 6.55 -39.54
CA GLY A 332 -20.55 7.52 -39.59
C GLY A 332 -21.69 7.13 -38.64
N VAL A 333 -22.20 8.12 -37.91
CA VAL A 333 -23.42 8.00 -37.11
C VAL A 333 -24.62 8.15 -38.08
N PRO A 334 -25.84 7.67 -37.78
CA PRO A 334 -26.93 7.75 -38.75
C PRO A 334 -27.25 9.21 -39.12
N PRO A 335 -27.41 9.52 -40.41
CA PRO A 335 -27.66 10.87 -40.88
C PRO A 335 -28.98 11.45 -40.36
N ASN A 336 -28.94 12.74 -40.00
CA ASN A 336 -30.02 13.70 -39.68
C ASN A 336 -31.46 13.14 -39.54
N GLY A 337 -32.01 13.25 -38.32
CA GLY A 337 -33.43 13.02 -38.03
C GLY A 337 -33.80 11.56 -37.77
N VAL A 338 -33.06 10.85 -36.91
CA VAL A 338 -33.33 9.46 -36.49
C VAL A 338 -33.56 9.33 -34.97
N LEU A 339 -33.11 10.32 -34.18
CA LEU A 339 -33.17 10.34 -32.72
C LEU A 339 -34.24 11.32 -32.21
N THR A 340 -35.44 10.85 -31.89
CA THR A 340 -36.36 11.54 -30.97
C THR A 340 -36.14 10.98 -29.57
N SER A 341 -35.01 11.34 -28.96
CA SER A 341 -34.81 11.01 -27.56
C SER A 341 -35.72 11.88 -26.69
N ASN A 342 -36.36 11.26 -25.70
CA ASN A 342 -36.98 12.00 -24.62
C ASN A 342 -35.87 12.76 -23.87
N ALA A 343 -36.17 13.88 -23.21
CA ALA A 343 -35.19 14.84 -22.68
C ALA A 343 -34.22 14.31 -21.59
N ALA A 344 -34.18 13.00 -21.33
CA ALA A 344 -33.43 12.38 -20.23
C ALA A 344 -32.76 11.01 -20.57
N GLY A 345 -32.71 10.60 -21.84
CA GLY A 345 -31.91 9.45 -22.27
C GLY A 345 -30.43 9.82 -22.48
N TYR A 346 -29.51 8.85 -22.34
CA TYR A 346 -28.07 9.05 -22.53
C TYR A 346 -27.57 8.40 -23.81
N ILE A 347 -26.67 9.07 -24.51
CA ILE A 347 -25.72 8.41 -25.43
C ILE A 347 -24.35 8.43 -24.76
N GLU A 348 -23.78 7.24 -24.54
CA GLU A 348 -22.47 7.06 -23.91
C GLU A 348 -21.42 6.69 -24.97
N PHE A 349 -20.45 7.56 -25.19
CA PHE A 349 -19.26 7.25 -25.99
C PHE A 349 -18.17 6.72 -25.06
N TYR A 350 -17.90 5.42 -25.14
CA TYR A 350 -16.92 4.75 -24.30
C TYR A 350 -15.62 4.52 -25.08
N HIS A 351 -14.49 4.97 -24.56
CA HIS A 351 -13.19 4.79 -25.20
C HIS A 351 -12.24 3.94 -24.31
N PRO A 352 -12.00 2.65 -24.63
CA PRO A 352 -11.30 1.69 -23.75
C PRO A 352 -9.79 1.90 -23.67
N THR A 353 -9.14 2.50 -24.66
CA THR A 353 -7.68 2.61 -24.74
C THR A 353 -7.15 4.01 -24.45
N GLN A 354 -6.05 4.10 -23.71
CA GLN A 354 -5.29 5.34 -23.57
C GLN A 354 -4.46 5.59 -24.83
N GLY A 355 -4.59 6.75 -25.47
CA GLY A 355 -3.60 7.26 -26.43
C GLY A 355 -4.03 7.43 -27.89
N LEU A 356 -5.27 7.09 -28.26
CA LEU A 356 -5.84 7.50 -29.55
C LEU A 356 -6.75 8.71 -29.31
N SER A 357 -6.55 9.80 -30.06
CA SER A 357 -7.47 10.93 -30.10
C SER A 357 -8.42 10.72 -31.27
N GLU A 358 -9.71 10.59 -30.99
CA GLU A 358 -10.73 10.46 -32.01
C GLU A 358 -11.77 11.57 -31.86
N ASP A 359 -12.20 12.09 -33.01
CA ASP A 359 -13.30 13.04 -33.10
C ASP A 359 -14.61 12.32 -32.85
N ILE A 360 -15.04 12.31 -31.60
CA ILE A 360 -16.21 11.55 -31.13
C ILE A 360 -17.55 12.22 -31.46
N ILE A 361 -17.54 13.52 -31.79
CA ILE A 361 -18.72 14.28 -32.18
C ILE A 361 -18.51 14.71 -33.62
N GLN A 362 -18.69 13.77 -34.54
CA GLN A 362 -18.90 14.10 -35.94
C GLN A 362 -20.40 13.95 -36.21
N GLU A 363 -20.97 14.90 -36.95
CA GLU A 363 -22.33 14.92 -37.52
C GLU A 363 -23.43 15.73 -36.83
N ALA A 364 -24.37 16.17 -37.68
CA ALA A 364 -25.55 16.98 -37.42
C ALA A 364 -26.65 16.17 -36.71
N VAL A 365 -26.50 15.90 -35.42
CA VAL A 365 -27.46 15.10 -34.66
C VAL A 365 -27.85 15.78 -33.34
N ASP A 366 -29.09 15.57 -32.92
CA ASP A 366 -29.67 16.11 -31.70
C ASP A 366 -29.48 15.11 -30.55
N TYR A 367 -28.70 15.49 -29.53
CA TYR A 367 -28.38 14.66 -28.36
C TYR A 367 -28.80 15.36 -27.06
N PRO A 368 -29.74 14.85 -26.26
CA PRO A 368 -30.14 15.51 -25.03
C PRO A 368 -29.03 15.47 -24.00
N ILE A 369 -28.38 14.31 -23.84
CA ILE A 369 -27.24 14.12 -22.95
C ILE A 369 -26.20 13.22 -23.63
N VAL A 370 -25.00 13.75 -23.81
CA VAL A 370 -23.81 13.01 -24.24
C VAL A 370 -22.97 12.69 -23.02
N LYS A 371 -22.72 11.42 -22.77
CA LYS A 371 -21.82 10.93 -21.71
C LYS A 371 -20.52 10.42 -22.35
N LEU A 372 -19.37 10.88 -21.88
CA LEU A 372 -18.06 10.47 -22.35
C LEU A 372 -17.36 9.69 -21.25
N SER A 373 -16.99 8.43 -21.51
CA SER A 373 -16.41 7.52 -20.52
C SER A 373 -15.20 6.75 -21.04
N GLY A 374 -14.54 6.00 -20.15
CA GLY A 374 -13.28 5.30 -20.42
C GLY A 374 -12.04 6.19 -20.22
N PRO A 375 -10.83 5.61 -20.12
CA PRO A 375 -9.61 6.35 -19.79
C PRO A 375 -8.98 7.13 -20.96
N GLY A 376 -9.48 6.96 -22.20
CA GLY A 376 -8.94 7.60 -23.40
C GLY A 376 -9.14 9.13 -23.48
N THR A 377 -8.46 9.76 -24.46
CA THR A 377 -8.68 11.16 -24.83
C THR A 377 -9.72 11.24 -25.95
N LYS A 378 -10.78 12.01 -25.74
CA LYS A 378 -11.84 12.24 -26.73
C LYS A 378 -11.70 13.67 -27.23
N SER A 379 -11.65 13.90 -28.54
CA SER A 379 -11.45 15.25 -29.07
C SER A 379 -12.70 15.80 -29.77
N LEU A 380 -12.87 17.11 -29.67
CA LEU A 380 -13.61 17.92 -30.64
C LEU A 380 -12.57 18.55 -31.56
N GLY A 381 -12.04 17.75 -32.49
CA GLY A 381 -10.89 18.12 -33.31
C GLY A 381 -11.24 18.91 -34.57
N SER A 382 -10.24 19.37 -35.34
CA SER A 382 -10.47 20.21 -36.53
C SER A 382 -11.51 19.69 -37.54
N SER A 383 -11.67 18.37 -37.70
CA SER A 383 -12.68 17.74 -38.57
C SER A 383 -14.11 17.70 -38.02
N SER A 384 -14.29 17.88 -36.71
CA SER A 384 -15.62 17.91 -36.08
C SER A 384 -16.41 19.18 -36.41
N LEU A 385 -17.74 19.12 -36.36
CA LEU A 385 -18.59 20.31 -36.40
C LEU A 385 -18.52 21.04 -35.04
N ASP A 386 -18.71 22.35 -35.09
CA ASP A 386 -18.98 23.14 -33.88
C ASP A 386 -20.22 22.60 -33.17
N ILE A 387 -20.21 22.53 -31.84
CA ILE A 387 -21.42 22.20 -31.07
C ILE A 387 -22.20 23.50 -30.97
N ASP A 388 -23.26 23.66 -31.76
CA ASP A 388 -24.07 24.87 -31.75
C ASP A 388 -25.59 24.58 -31.75
N ASP A 389 -26.41 25.64 -31.69
CA ASP A 389 -27.87 25.51 -31.68
C ASP A 389 -28.47 25.15 -33.05
N THR A 390 -27.65 25.16 -34.10
CA THR A 390 -28.04 24.85 -35.48
C THR A 390 -27.73 23.41 -35.89
N SER A 391 -26.62 22.81 -35.46
CA SER A 391 -26.22 21.42 -35.70
C SER A 391 -24.74 21.16 -35.30
N PRO A 392 -24.41 20.20 -34.40
CA PRO A 392 -25.24 19.29 -33.62
C PRO A 392 -25.80 19.91 -32.33
N ARG A 393 -27.06 19.61 -32.00
CA ARG A 393 -27.75 20.16 -30.83
C ARG A 393 -27.55 19.26 -29.61
N VAL A 394 -26.49 19.50 -28.85
CA VAL A 394 -26.23 18.79 -27.58
C VAL A 394 -26.86 19.54 -26.41
N GLY A 395 -27.68 18.90 -25.57
CA GLY A 395 -28.26 19.53 -24.37
C GLY A 395 -27.29 19.60 -23.18
N ARG A 396 -26.57 18.52 -22.93
CA ARG A 396 -25.62 18.36 -21.83
C ARG A 396 -24.45 17.47 -22.26
N ILE A 397 -23.24 17.83 -21.83
CA ILE A 397 -22.05 16.98 -21.94
C ILE A 397 -21.67 16.52 -20.53
N TRP A 398 -21.49 15.22 -20.34
CA TRP A 398 -21.09 14.61 -19.08
C TRP A 398 -19.78 13.84 -19.28
N LEU A 399 -18.70 14.36 -18.71
CA LEU A 399 -17.38 13.73 -18.69
C LEU A 399 -17.29 12.84 -17.45
N ALA A 400 -17.43 11.54 -17.64
CA ALA A 400 -17.39 10.56 -16.55
C ALA A 400 -15.97 10.03 -16.28
N GLU A 401 -15.12 9.95 -17.31
CA GLU A 401 -13.72 9.48 -17.19
C GLU A 401 -12.84 9.97 -18.36
N GLY A 402 -11.53 10.11 -18.08
CA GLY A 402 -10.50 10.39 -19.09
C GLY A 402 -10.32 11.87 -19.41
N VAL A 403 -9.90 12.15 -20.65
CA VAL A 403 -9.63 13.51 -21.14
C VAL A 403 -10.64 13.88 -22.23
N PHE A 404 -11.24 15.06 -22.16
CA PHE A 404 -11.99 15.65 -23.26
C PHE A 404 -11.22 16.86 -23.79
N SER A 405 -10.72 16.79 -25.02
CA SER A 405 -9.92 17.81 -25.67
C SER A 405 -10.78 18.62 -26.64
N VAL A 406 -10.67 19.94 -26.64
CA VAL A 406 -11.37 20.81 -27.60
C VAL A 406 -10.34 21.58 -28.40
N ASP A 407 -10.32 21.39 -29.72
CA ASP A 407 -9.38 22.09 -30.61
C ASP A 407 -9.67 23.60 -30.66
N SER A 408 -8.65 24.36 -31.05
CA SER A 408 -8.77 25.80 -31.23
C SER A 408 -9.79 26.19 -32.30
N GLY A 409 -10.59 27.22 -32.01
CA GLY A 409 -11.55 27.80 -32.95
C GLY A 409 -12.91 27.10 -32.98
N LYS A 410 -13.16 26.16 -32.06
CA LYS A 410 -14.45 25.49 -31.91
C LYS A 410 -15.46 26.30 -31.12
N GLU A 411 -16.73 26.14 -31.46
CA GLU A 411 -17.87 26.64 -30.69
C GLU A 411 -18.43 25.54 -29.77
N ILE A 412 -18.79 25.90 -28.54
CA ILE A 412 -19.62 25.07 -27.67
C ILE A 412 -20.80 25.90 -27.16
N SER A 413 -21.95 25.69 -27.79
CA SER A 413 -23.25 26.25 -27.46
C SER A 413 -24.25 25.10 -27.37
N LEU A 414 -24.58 24.72 -26.12
CA LEU A 414 -25.51 23.62 -25.86
C LEU A 414 -26.95 24.06 -26.13
N ASN A 415 -27.84 23.14 -26.45
CA ASN A 415 -29.24 23.43 -26.78
C ASN A 415 -30.15 23.33 -25.54
N SER A 416 -30.75 24.45 -25.15
CA SER A 416 -31.63 24.54 -23.98
C SER A 416 -32.96 23.79 -24.11
N SER A 417 -33.33 23.36 -25.33
CA SER A 417 -34.55 22.57 -25.56
C SER A 417 -34.50 21.20 -24.88
N TYR A 418 -33.30 20.72 -24.54
CA TYR A 418 -33.06 19.45 -23.84
C TYR A 418 -32.71 19.64 -22.35
N GLY A 419 -33.00 20.83 -21.79
CA GLY A 419 -32.78 21.15 -20.38
C GLY A 419 -31.66 22.16 -20.15
N THR A 420 -31.06 22.12 -18.97
CA THR A 420 -29.97 23.04 -18.59
C THR A 420 -28.71 22.71 -19.38
N LYS A 421 -28.18 23.71 -20.09
CA LYS A 421 -26.95 23.69 -20.88
C LYS A 421 -25.72 23.43 -20.00
N VAL A 422 -25.41 22.19 -19.61
CA VAL A 422 -24.32 21.91 -18.64
C VAL A 422 -23.21 21.07 -19.25
N ILE A 423 -21.96 21.45 -18.97
CA ILE A 423 -20.78 20.57 -19.05
C ILE A 423 -20.46 20.11 -17.63
N GLN A 424 -20.64 18.82 -17.38
CA GLN A 424 -20.39 18.19 -16.08
C GLN A 424 -19.12 17.35 -16.13
N LEU A 425 -18.21 17.58 -15.17
CA LEU A 425 -17.00 16.80 -14.97
C LEU A 425 -17.13 15.99 -13.68
N ASP A 426 -16.99 14.67 -13.78
CA ASP A 426 -16.96 13.76 -12.64
C ASP A 426 -15.63 13.00 -12.58
N SER A 427 -15.33 12.34 -11.45
CA SER A 427 -14.29 11.31 -11.32
C SER A 427 -12.85 11.70 -11.70
N ALA A 428 -12.37 12.89 -11.30
CA ALA A 428 -11.01 13.36 -11.60
C ALA A 428 -10.70 13.40 -13.12
N THR A 429 -11.71 13.78 -13.91
CA THR A 429 -11.59 13.97 -15.35
C THR A 429 -10.77 15.20 -15.72
N THR A 430 -10.29 15.25 -16.96
CA THR A 430 -9.61 16.42 -17.51
C THR A 430 -10.35 16.98 -18.71
N MET A 431 -10.79 18.24 -18.64
CA MET A 431 -11.15 19.01 -19.83
C MET A 431 -9.93 19.77 -20.34
N ARG A 432 -9.45 19.43 -21.52
CA ARG A 432 -8.32 20.06 -22.20
C ARG A 432 -8.85 21.02 -23.27
N ILE A 433 -8.40 22.26 -23.26
CA ILE A 433 -8.85 23.34 -24.15
C ILE A 433 -7.62 23.80 -24.94
N ASP A 434 -7.58 23.56 -26.25
CA ASP A 434 -6.38 23.79 -27.10
C ASP A 434 -6.36 25.19 -27.76
N GLY A 435 -7.47 25.94 -27.70
CA GLY A 435 -7.56 27.33 -28.14
C GLY A 435 -8.67 28.12 -27.46
N ASN A 436 -9.17 29.18 -28.10
CA ASN A 436 -10.31 29.94 -27.59
C ASN A 436 -11.61 29.41 -28.16
N PHE A 437 -12.65 29.38 -27.33
CA PHE A 437 -14.03 29.30 -27.78
C PHE A 437 -14.41 30.59 -28.51
N THR A 438 -15.09 30.45 -29.65
CA THR A 438 -15.72 31.56 -30.38
C THR A 438 -16.92 32.10 -29.61
N THR A 439 -17.77 31.19 -29.12
CA THR A 439 -18.82 31.45 -28.13
C THR A 439 -18.79 30.33 -27.08
N LEU A 440 -19.11 30.68 -25.84
CA LEU A 440 -19.30 29.73 -24.75
C LEU A 440 -20.62 30.07 -24.05
N ASP A 441 -21.71 29.46 -24.51
CA ASP A 441 -23.05 29.59 -23.90
C ASP A 441 -23.42 28.31 -23.16
N THR A 442 -22.61 27.98 -22.15
CA THR A 442 -22.76 26.78 -21.34
C THR A 442 -22.51 27.04 -19.87
N TYR A 443 -23.24 26.31 -19.05
CA TYR A 443 -23.02 26.18 -17.64
C TYR A 443 -22.11 25.00 -17.33
N TRP A 444 -21.58 24.99 -16.12
CA TRP A 444 -20.54 24.09 -15.68
C TRP A 444 -20.94 23.41 -14.39
N SER A 445 -20.41 22.21 -14.17
CA SER A 445 -20.42 21.52 -12.90
C SER A 445 -19.09 20.83 -12.77
N VAL A 446 -18.18 21.42 -11.99
CA VAL A 446 -16.79 20.97 -11.89
C VAL A 446 -16.50 20.57 -10.44
N ASP A 447 -16.33 19.27 -10.19
CA ASP A 447 -15.78 18.82 -8.91
C ASP A 447 -14.33 19.31 -8.74
N ARG A 448 -13.93 19.53 -7.50
CA ARG A 448 -12.62 19.99 -7.06
C ARG A 448 -11.47 19.13 -7.60
N ASP A 449 -11.70 17.84 -7.76
CA ASP A 449 -10.65 16.90 -8.15
C ASP A 449 -10.48 16.79 -9.68
N ASN A 450 -11.35 17.45 -10.46
CA ASN A 450 -11.23 17.52 -11.92
C ASN A 450 -10.27 18.61 -12.37
N THR A 451 -9.72 18.44 -13.58
CA THR A 451 -8.78 19.38 -14.19
C THR A 451 -9.41 20.09 -15.37
N VAL A 452 -9.29 21.41 -15.42
CA VAL A 452 -9.46 22.19 -16.66
C VAL A 452 -8.08 22.67 -17.09
N ASN A 453 -7.60 22.14 -18.21
CA ASN A 453 -6.27 22.37 -18.76
C ASN A 453 -6.34 23.25 -20.00
N TYR A 454 -5.89 24.51 -19.89
CA TYR A 454 -5.68 25.39 -21.04
C TYR A 454 -4.35 25.06 -21.69
N TYR A 455 -4.43 24.23 -22.73
CA TYR A 455 -3.32 23.66 -23.49
C TYR A 455 -3.19 24.36 -24.85
N GLY A 456 -2.08 24.17 -25.56
CA GLY A 456 -1.88 24.76 -26.89
C GLY A 456 -0.81 25.86 -26.96
N ASN A 457 -0.52 26.34 -28.17
CA ASN A 457 0.60 27.27 -28.45
C ASN A 457 0.15 28.69 -28.82
N ALA A 458 -1.11 29.03 -28.60
CA ALA A 458 -1.66 30.36 -28.85
C ALA A 458 -2.00 31.05 -27.53
N THR A 459 -2.17 32.37 -27.56
CA THR A 459 -2.81 33.09 -26.47
C THR A 459 -4.24 32.58 -26.28
N GLN A 460 -4.63 32.30 -25.04
CA GLN A 460 -5.99 31.86 -24.72
C GLN A 460 -6.64 32.74 -23.67
N THR A 461 -7.96 32.88 -23.74
CA THR A 461 -8.82 33.52 -22.77
C THR A 461 -9.24 32.50 -21.72
N LEU A 462 -9.09 32.85 -20.44
CA LEU A 462 -9.64 32.08 -19.34
C LEU A 462 -11.10 32.46 -19.15
N TYR A 463 -11.97 31.45 -19.15
CA TYR A 463 -13.41 31.65 -19.03
C TYR A 463 -13.87 31.64 -17.57
N GLU A 464 -14.90 32.42 -17.31
CA GLU A 464 -15.61 32.40 -16.03
C GLU A 464 -16.66 31.29 -16.05
N LEU A 465 -16.65 30.39 -15.05
CA LEU A 465 -17.53 29.22 -15.01
C LEU A 465 -18.74 29.50 -14.11
N THR A 466 -19.95 29.21 -14.58
CA THR A 466 -21.20 29.33 -13.81
C THR A 466 -22.07 28.09 -13.96
N SER A 467 -22.85 27.70 -12.95
CA SER A 467 -23.78 26.56 -13.03
C SER A 467 -25.17 26.92 -13.55
N ASP A 468 -25.54 28.20 -13.50
CA ASP A 468 -26.85 28.71 -13.93
C ASP A 468 -26.79 30.13 -14.51
N GLY A 469 -25.58 30.65 -14.80
CA GLY A 469 -25.36 32.02 -15.26
C GLY A 469 -25.26 33.06 -14.14
N SER A 470 -25.49 32.66 -12.89
CA SER A 470 -25.43 33.54 -11.71
C SER A 470 -24.59 32.99 -10.55
N THR A 471 -24.54 31.67 -10.42
CA THR A 471 -23.79 30.94 -9.40
C THR A 471 -22.43 30.54 -9.96
N TRP A 472 -21.35 31.04 -9.33
CA TRP A 472 -19.99 30.71 -9.73
C TRP A 472 -19.64 29.25 -9.45
N GLU A 473 -19.02 28.60 -10.43
CA GLU A 473 -18.41 27.29 -10.27
C GLU A 473 -16.89 27.41 -10.20
N PRO A 474 -16.24 26.81 -9.19
CA PRO A 474 -14.80 26.84 -9.14
C PRO A 474 -14.21 25.85 -10.13
N TYR A 475 -13.10 26.26 -10.75
CA TYR A 475 -12.12 25.30 -11.25
C TYR A 475 -11.71 24.38 -10.10
N GLY A 476 -11.72 23.07 -10.34
CA GLY A 476 -11.03 22.14 -9.45
C GLY A 476 -9.54 22.42 -9.51
N ILE A 477 -8.87 21.82 -10.49
CA ILE A 477 -7.48 22.09 -10.85
C ILE A 477 -7.49 22.95 -12.12
N LEU A 478 -6.98 24.18 -12.04
CA LEU A 478 -6.73 25.02 -13.22
C LEU A 478 -5.30 24.82 -13.66
N LYS A 479 -5.11 24.22 -14.83
CA LYS A 479 -3.79 23.92 -15.39
C LYS A 479 -3.54 24.75 -16.63
N LEU A 480 -2.40 25.42 -16.69
CA LEU A 480 -1.99 26.25 -17.83
C LEU A 480 -0.73 25.65 -18.44
N GLU A 481 -0.84 25.11 -19.64
CA GLU A 481 0.24 24.39 -20.32
C GLU A 481 0.35 24.78 -21.79
N ARG A 482 1.53 24.52 -22.36
CA ARG A 482 1.78 24.63 -23.79
C ARG A 482 2.23 23.30 -24.36
N THR A 483 2.13 23.15 -25.67
CA THR A 483 2.66 21.95 -26.34
C THR A 483 4.15 22.10 -26.64
N SER A 484 4.58 23.29 -27.10
CA SER A 484 5.95 23.62 -27.54
C SER A 484 6.04 25.11 -27.94
N GLY A 485 7.22 25.63 -28.27
CA GLY A 485 7.38 26.96 -28.88
C GLY A 485 7.95 28.05 -27.96
N SER A 486 7.47 29.29 -28.09
CA SER A 486 7.86 30.46 -27.28
C SER A 486 6.88 30.73 -26.14
N SER A 487 7.12 31.80 -25.37
CA SER A 487 6.17 32.31 -24.37
C SER A 487 4.79 32.60 -24.96
N ILE A 488 3.74 32.17 -24.26
CA ILE A 488 2.35 32.37 -24.64
C ILE A 488 1.51 32.86 -23.46
N ASN A 489 0.44 33.59 -23.77
CA ASN A 489 -0.38 34.22 -22.74
C ASN A 489 -1.65 33.40 -22.42
N ARG A 490 -2.09 33.48 -21.17
CA ARG A 490 -3.40 33.05 -20.70
C ARG A 490 -4.07 34.27 -20.07
N ASP A 491 -4.99 34.89 -20.80
CA ASP A 491 -5.60 36.17 -20.45
C ASP A 491 -6.89 35.93 -19.68
N LEU A 492 -6.97 36.39 -18.43
CA LEU A 492 -8.24 36.58 -17.75
C LEU A 492 -8.81 37.95 -18.17
N PRO A 493 -9.98 38.03 -18.84
CA PRO A 493 -10.52 39.29 -19.35
C PRO A 493 -10.82 40.32 -18.26
N ALA A 494 -11.03 41.57 -18.69
CA ALA A 494 -11.25 42.67 -17.77
C ALA A 494 -12.58 42.53 -17.02
N SER A 495 -12.54 42.65 -15.70
CA SER A 495 -13.67 42.46 -14.76
C SER A 495 -14.14 41.02 -14.54
N ASP A 496 -13.60 40.04 -15.27
CA ASP A 496 -13.96 38.64 -15.09
C ASP A 496 -13.38 38.07 -13.79
N THR A 497 -14.10 37.12 -13.20
CA THR A 497 -13.68 36.44 -11.97
C THR A 497 -13.58 34.95 -12.22
N ILE A 498 -12.48 34.33 -11.80
CA ILE A 498 -12.37 32.87 -11.73
C ILE A 498 -12.14 32.41 -10.30
N HIS A 499 -12.73 31.28 -9.96
CA HIS A 499 -12.59 30.65 -8.65
C HIS A 499 -11.78 29.36 -8.81
N VAL A 500 -10.85 29.08 -7.90
CA VAL A 500 -10.08 27.84 -7.89
C VAL A 500 -10.24 27.17 -6.53
N ALA A 501 -10.69 25.92 -6.52
CA ALA A 501 -10.94 25.14 -5.32
C ALA A 501 -9.79 24.21 -4.94
N ASN A 502 -8.97 23.75 -5.90
CA ASN A 502 -7.87 22.81 -5.64
C ASN A 502 -6.50 23.45 -5.82
N ARG A 503 -6.08 23.66 -7.07
CA ARG A 503 -4.78 24.27 -7.34
C ARG A 503 -4.72 24.94 -8.70
N LEU A 504 -3.82 25.92 -8.79
CA LEU A 504 -3.44 26.61 -10.03
C LEU A 504 -2.02 26.16 -10.42
N GLU A 505 -1.85 25.60 -11.62
CA GLU A 505 -0.56 25.20 -12.18
C GLU A 505 -0.20 26.11 -13.37
N ILE A 506 0.99 26.74 -13.32
CA ILE A 506 1.49 27.60 -14.40
C ILE A 506 2.76 26.98 -14.99
N GLY A 507 2.64 26.44 -16.20
CA GLY A 507 3.73 25.74 -16.88
C GLY A 507 4.85 26.64 -17.42
N THR A 508 5.88 26.02 -18.00
CA THR A 508 7.03 26.72 -18.60
C THR A 508 6.59 27.64 -19.74
N GLU A 509 7.15 28.85 -19.78
CA GLU A 509 6.88 29.86 -20.81
C GLU A 509 5.38 30.18 -20.96
N ILE A 510 4.62 30.08 -19.87
CA ILE A 510 3.23 30.55 -19.79
C ILE A 510 3.20 31.87 -19.01
N GLU A 511 2.59 32.89 -19.58
CA GLU A 511 2.27 34.14 -18.88
C GLU A 511 0.77 34.20 -18.56
N LEU A 512 0.40 34.12 -17.28
CA LEU A 512 -0.95 34.40 -16.83
C LEU A 512 -1.16 35.91 -16.73
N VAL A 513 -2.01 36.47 -17.59
CA VAL A 513 -2.29 37.91 -17.63
C VAL A 513 -3.63 38.20 -16.97
N LEU A 514 -3.59 38.94 -15.87
CA LEU A 514 -4.78 39.44 -15.18
C LEU A 514 -5.10 40.87 -15.65
N ASN A 515 -6.12 41.00 -16.50
CA ASN A 515 -6.54 42.29 -17.05
C ASN A 515 -7.20 43.22 -16.02
N GLN A 516 -7.56 44.43 -16.46
CA GLN A 516 -8.16 45.46 -15.60
C GLN A 516 -9.32 44.89 -14.77
N SER A 517 -9.27 45.10 -13.45
CA SER A 517 -10.30 44.64 -12.51
C SER A 517 -10.56 43.12 -12.47
N SER A 518 -9.79 42.29 -13.17
CA SER A 518 -10.00 40.85 -13.16
C SER A 518 -9.60 40.23 -11.82
N TYR A 519 -10.18 39.07 -11.49
CA TYR A 519 -10.04 38.49 -10.15
C TYR A 519 -9.86 36.97 -10.16
N VAL A 520 -8.74 36.49 -9.62
CA VAL A 520 -8.53 35.05 -9.38
C VAL A 520 -8.68 34.76 -7.89
N LYS A 521 -9.72 34.04 -7.51
CA LYS A 521 -10.02 33.71 -6.12
C LYS A 521 -9.66 32.26 -5.78
N MET A 522 -8.68 32.08 -4.91
CA MET A 522 -8.28 30.78 -4.38
C MET A 522 -9.10 30.48 -3.12
N LEU A 523 -9.95 29.46 -3.17
CA LEU A 523 -10.95 29.16 -2.14
C LEU A 523 -10.38 28.36 -0.96
N SER A 524 -10.96 28.54 0.23
CA SER A 524 -10.56 27.78 1.42
C SER A 524 -11.74 27.59 2.38
N ASN A 525 -11.87 26.38 2.93
CA ASN A 525 -12.87 26.01 3.93
C ASN A 525 -12.31 24.94 4.89
N VAL A 526 -13.19 24.29 5.67
CA VAL A 526 -12.80 23.27 6.64
C VAL A 526 -12.21 21.99 6.02
N THR A 527 -12.52 21.69 4.75
CA THR A 527 -12.09 20.47 4.05
C THR A 527 -10.93 20.70 3.10
N PHE A 528 -10.78 21.90 2.52
CA PHE A 528 -9.71 22.20 1.57
C PHE A 528 -9.16 23.63 1.65
N THR A 529 -7.98 23.84 1.06
CA THR A 529 -7.41 25.16 0.77
C THR A 529 -6.72 25.13 -0.58
N ALA A 530 -7.22 25.93 -1.51
CA ALA A 530 -6.62 26.08 -2.81
C ALA A 530 -5.25 26.73 -2.72
N TYR A 531 -4.32 26.31 -3.56
CA TYR A 531 -2.96 26.84 -3.60
C TYR A 531 -2.45 27.04 -5.03
N ILE A 532 -1.39 27.82 -5.16
CA ILE A 532 -0.70 28.02 -6.45
C ILE A 532 0.55 27.15 -6.44
N ASP A 533 0.61 26.16 -7.33
CA ASP A 533 1.75 25.26 -7.45
C ASP A 533 3.04 26.04 -7.81
N GLU A 534 4.17 25.34 -7.95
CA GLU A 534 5.39 25.94 -8.49
C GLU A 534 5.08 26.63 -9.83
N ILE A 535 5.33 27.94 -9.90
CA ILE A 535 5.36 28.65 -11.18
C ILE A 535 6.67 28.25 -11.83
N ALA A 536 6.59 27.57 -12.97
CA ALA A 536 7.78 27.14 -13.68
C ALA A 536 8.76 28.31 -13.89
N SER A 537 10.07 28.04 -13.93
CA SER A 537 11.10 29.08 -13.94
C SER A 537 10.99 30.13 -15.07
N THR A 538 10.34 29.78 -16.18
CA THR A 538 10.05 30.68 -17.31
C THR A 538 8.57 31.08 -17.41
N GLY A 539 7.73 30.62 -16.49
CA GLY A 539 6.34 31.07 -16.34
C GLY A 539 6.27 32.40 -15.58
N ALA A 540 5.21 33.16 -15.79
CA ALA A 540 5.04 34.49 -15.21
C ALA A 540 3.57 34.83 -14.94
N ILE A 541 3.36 35.86 -14.10
CA ILE A 541 2.06 36.47 -13.86
C ILE A 541 2.17 37.97 -14.10
N THR A 542 1.36 38.50 -15.01
CA THR A 542 1.29 39.92 -15.34
C THR A 542 -0.04 40.52 -14.89
N TYR A 543 0.04 41.70 -14.29
CA TYR A 543 -1.11 42.44 -13.76
C TYR A 543 -1.29 43.72 -14.57
N SER A 544 -2.30 43.79 -15.43
CA SER A 544 -2.52 44.90 -16.36
C SER A 544 -3.76 45.72 -15.97
N GLY A 545 -3.90 46.94 -16.53
CA GLY A 545 -5.04 47.83 -16.30
C GLY A 545 -5.00 48.69 -15.03
N SER A 546 -6.03 49.52 -14.84
CA SER A 546 -6.25 50.34 -13.64
C SER A 546 -7.75 50.40 -13.27
N PRO A 547 -8.19 49.85 -12.12
CA PRO A 547 -7.39 49.08 -11.18
C PRO A 547 -6.83 47.82 -11.83
N ARG A 548 -5.65 47.38 -11.40
CA ARG A 548 -5.04 46.15 -11.91
C ARG A 548 -5.89 44.93 -11.56
N GLY A 549 -5.81 43.89 -12.38
CA GLY A 549 -6.25 42.56 -11.98
C GLY A 549 -5.54 42.12 -10.69
N ARG A 550 -6.11 41.13 -9.98
CA ARG A 550 -5.59 40.73 -8.67
C ARG A 550 -5.95 39.28 -8.32
N PHE A 551 -5.20 38.72 -7.38
CA PHE A 551 -5.58 37.50 -6.68
C PHE A 551 -6.37 37.82 -5.42
N GLY A 552 -7.16 36.86 -4.96
CA GLY A 552 -7.74 36.78 -3.63
C GLY A 552 -7.45 35.41 -3.03
N ILE A 553 -6.59 35.36 -2.02
CA ILE A 553 -6.16 34.08 -1.44
C ILE A 553 -6.90 33.86 -0.14
N GLN A 554 -7.74 32.83 -0.06
CA GLN A 554 -8.46 32.52 1.16
C GLN A 554 -7.67 31.61 2.10
N LYS A 555 -7.85 31.82 3.41
CA LYS A 555 -7.41 30.91 4.46
C LYS A 555 -8.51 30.74 5.49
N TYR A 556 -9.11 29.56 5.51
CA TYR A 556 -9.95 29.12 6.62
C TYR A 556 -9.08 28.99 7.88
N LEU A 557 -9.52 29.58 8.98
CA LEU A 557 -8.83 29.59 10.27
C LEU A 557 -9.81 29.14 11.36
N PRO A 558 -9.64 27.92 11.93
CA PRO A 558 -10.37 27.51 13.12
C PRO A 558 -9.85 28.28 14.34
N LEU A 559 -10.77 28.87 15.09
CA LEU A 559 -10.50 29.73 16.24
C LEU A 559 -11.32 29.34 17.50
N PRO A 560 -11.38 28.04 17.87
CA PRO A 560 -12.23 27.56 18.97
C PRO A 560 -11.82 28.08 20.35
N TYR A 561 -10.65 28.71 20.46
CA TYR A 561 -10.14 29.26 21.72
C TYR A 561 -9.39 30.57 21.46
N VAL A 562 -9.45 31.47 22.43
CA VAL A 562 -8.63 32.67 22.48
C VAL A 562 -7.17 32.25 22.68
N ALA A 563 -6.38 32.33 21.62
CA ALA A 563 -4.95 32.01 21.64
C ALA A 563 -4.22 32.79 20.54
N TYR A 564 -2.89 32.83 20.64
CA TYR A 564 -2.07 33.45 19.59
C TYR A 564 -2.10 32.65 18.29
N ARG A 565 -1.95 33.34 17.17
CA ARG A 565 -1.72 32.80 15.83
C ARG A 565 -0.61 33.58 15.17
N ASP A 566 0.35 32.88 14.58
CA ASP A 566 1.43 33.50 13.82
C ASP A 566 1.00 33.54 12.34
N LEU A 567 0.61 34.72 11.87
CA LEU A 567 0.01 34.94 10.55
C LEU A 567 0.94 35.73 9.63
N SER A 568 1.16 35.19 8.43
CA SER A 568 1.80 35.88 7.30
C SER A 568 0.76 36.20 6.21
N SER A 569 1.17 36.86 5.14
CA SER A 569 0.34 37.06 3.95
C SER A 569 1.13 36.77 2.68
N PRO A 570 0.57 35.99 1.74
CA PRO A 570 1.21 35.77 0.44
C PRO A 570 0.97 36.92 -0.55
N ILE A 571 0.26 37.97 -0.13
CA ILE A 571 -0.11 39.12 -0.95
C ILE A 571 0.78 40.31 -0.62
N GLN A 572 1.28 40.96 -1.66
CA GLN A 572 2.07 42.20 -1.59
C GLN A 572 1.20 43.35 -1.08
N GLY A 573 1.73 44.11 -0.12
CA GLY A 573 1.07 45.30 0.40
C GLY A 573 -0.10 45.04 1.35
N THR A 574 -0.31 43.79 1.80
CA THR A 574 -1.31 43.48 2.83
C THR A 574 -1.03 44.26 4.10
N THR A 575 -2.10 44.74 4.74
CA THR A 575 -2.08 45.44 6.04
C THR A 575 -2.99 44.73 7.03
N LEU A 576 -2.85 45.03 8.32
CA LEU A 576 -3.74 44.50 9.36
C LEU A 576 -5.23 44.82 9.12
N ALA A 577 -5.53 45.90 8.39
CA ALA A 577 -6.88 46.26 7.96
C ALA A 577 -7.54 45.19 7.10
N SER A 578 -6.75 44.49 6.26
CA SER A 578 -7.25 43.37 5.43
C SER A 578 -7.90 42.30 6.29
N TRP A 579 -7.19 41.87 7.34
CA TRP A 579 -7.66 40.82 8.25
C TRP A 579 -8.82 41.28 9.13
N LYS A 580 -8.78 42.52 9.64
CA LYS A 580 -9.90 43.10 10.39
C LYS A 580 -11.19 43.09 9.57
N ASN A 581 -11.11 43.47 8.29
CA ASN A 581 -12.26 43.51 7.39
C ASN A 581 -12.85 42.10 7.10
N LYS A 582 -12.10 41.03 7.41
CA LYS A 582 -12.54 39.63 7.29
C LYS A 582 -12.93 38.99 8.63
N GLY A 583 -13.12 39.82 9.67
CA GLY A 583 -13.66 39.39 10.97
C GLY A 583 -12.59 39.04 12.02
N LEU A 584 -11.30 39.23 11.74
CA LEU A 584 -10.24 39.07 12.74
C LEU A 584 -10.22 40.31 13.65
N ASN A 585 -10.91 40.26 14.79
CA ASN A 585 -10.95 41.42 15.68
C ASN A 585 -9.60 41.65 16.38
N MET A 586 -9.18 42.90 16.40
CA MET A 586 -7.91 43.36 16.98
C MET A 586 -8.16 44.49 17.99
N TYR A 587 -7.26 44.66 18.97
CA TYR A 587 -7.45 45.56 20.10
C TYR A 587 -6.15 46.29 20.47
N GLY A 588 -6.27 47.49 21.05
CA GLY A 588 -5.18 48.18 21.75
C GLY A 588 -4.30 49.11 20.92
N PHE A 589 -4.67 49.39 19.66
CA PHE A 589 -3.93 50.32 18.79
C PHE A 589 -4.86 51.09 17.83
N SER A 590 -4.33 52.12 17.18
CA SER A 590 -5.12 53.05 16.34
C SER A 590 -5.82 52.33 15.19
N GLY A 591 -7.13 52.56 15.03
CA GLY A 591 -7.93 51.94 13.96
C GLY A 591 -8.33 50.47 14.17
N SER A 592 -7.88 49.83 15.26
CA SER A 592 -8.35 48.48 15.66
C SER A 592 -9.84 48.47 16.05
N ASN A 593 -10.40 47.31 16.41
CA ASN A 593 -11.82 47.19 16.79
C ASN A 593 -12.11 47.89 18.13
N VAL A 594 -11.15 47.83 19.06
CA VAL A 594 -11.22 48.56 20.34
C VAL A 594 -9.87 49.24 20.59
N PRO A 595 -9.65 50.44 20.01
CA PRO A 595 -8.37 51.15 20.11
C PRO A 595 -7.94 51.48 21.55
N GLY A 596 -8.89 51.73 22.45
CA GLY A 596 -8.63 52.06 23.85
C GLY A 596 -8.43 50.85 24.77
N ALA A 597 -8.30 49.63 24.25
CA ALA A 597 -8.05 48.45 25.08
C ALA A 597 -6.68 48.55 25.76
N VAL A 598 -6.59 48.08 27.01
CA VAL A 598 -5.36 48.15 27.83
C VAL A 598 -4.23 47.27 27.28
N ARG A 599 -4.57 46.26 26.48
CA ARG A 599 -3.60 45.33 25.89
C ARG A 599 -3.71 45.36 24.38
N ASN A 600 -2.56 45.39 23.72
CA ASN A 600 -2.47 45.12 22.30
C ASN A 600 -2.70 43.61 22.06
N SER A 601 -3.42 43.27 21.01
CA SER A 601 -3.65 41.89 20.61
C SER A 601 -2.79 41.46 19.42
N VAL A 602 -1.95 42.36 18.90
CA VAL A 602 -1.20 42.17 17.66
C VAL A 602 0.24 42.64 17.88
N HIS A 603 1.19 41.73 17.71
CA HIS A 603 2.62 41.97 17.94
C HIS A 603 3.44 41.39 16.80
N HIS A 604 4.57 41.99 16.48
CA HIS A 604 5.61 41.33 15.68
C HIS A 604 6.88 41.20 16.52
N TYR A 605 7.79 40.35 16.07
CA TYR A 605 9.06 40.16 16.76
C TYR A 605 10.16 40.94 16.05
N ASP A 606 10.99 41.65 16.81
CA ASP A 606 12.16 42.37 16.35
C ASP A 606 13.39 41.98 17.18
N GLU A 607 14.26 41.17 16.57
CA GLU A 607 15.51 40.68 17.14
C GLU A 607 16.54 41.80 17.38
N THR A 608 16.31 43.03 16.91
CA THR A 608 17.18 44.18 17.22
C THR A 608 16.94 44.78 18.60
N VAL A 609 15.82 44.42 19.24
CA VAL A 609 15.51 44.82 20.60
C VAL A 609 16.23 43.88 21.57
N LEU A 610 17.42 44.31 22.03
CA LEU A 610 18.30 43.54 22.91
C LEU A 610 17.66 43.31 24.29
N ASP A 611 17.25 42.08 24.60
CA ASP A 611 16.92 41.56 25.93
C ASP A 611 16.48 40.08 25.81
N GLU A 612 15.82 39.51 26.83
CA GLU A 612 15.08 38.25 26.70
C GLU A 612 14.07 38.26 25.53
N LEU A 613 13.90 37.11 24.85
CA LEU A 613 12.90 36.86 23.78
C LEU A 613 11.52 37.52 23.99
N ASN A 614 11.02 37.62 25.23
CA ASN A 614 9.69 38.21 25.48
C ASN A 614 9.65 39.74 25.26
N VAL A 615 10.79 40.42 25.29
CA VAL A 615 10.92 41.87 25.10
C VAL A 615 10.97 42.24 23.62
N GLY A 616 11.45 41.34 22.77
CA GLY A 616 11.50 41.56 21.31
C GLY A 616 10.14 41.70 20.63
N PHE A 617 9.03 41.45 21.35
CA PHE A 617 7.69 41.69 20.83
C PHE A 617 7.34 43.19 20.82
N THR A 618 7.17 43.71 19.61
CA THR A 618 6.75 45.09 19.36
C THR A 618 5.28 45.14 18.96
N ASP A 619 4.53 45.99 19.64
CA ASP A 619 3.10 46.23 19.43
C ASP A 619 2.79 46.83 18.06
N ALA A 620 1.65 46.44 17.48
CA ALA A 620 1.08 47.18 16.34
C ALA A 620 0.74 48.61 16.77
N THR A 621 1.02 49.58 15.90
CA THR A 621 0.74 51.00 16.16
C THR A 621 -0.50 51.49 15.43
N SER A 622 -0.82 50.85 14.30
CA SER A 622 -1.90 51.26 13.40
C SER A 622 -2.50 50.06 12.67
N ILE A 623 -3.80 50.11 12.38
CA ILE A 623 -4.47 49.13 11.53
C ILE A 623 -3.94 49.12 10.08
N ASN A 624 -3.25 50.19 9.67
CA ASN A 624 -2.59 50.27 8.37
C ASN A 624 -1.16 49.74 8.38
N ASP A 625 -0.68 49.20 9.51
CA ASP A 625 0.64 48.58 9.56
C ASP A 625 0.71 47.42 8.55
N ALA A 626 1.76 47.43 7.74
CA ALA A 626 1.98 46.42 6.72
C ALA A 626 2.30 45.07 7.36
N VAL A 627 1.74 43.99 6.80
CA VAL A 627 2.05 42.63 7.26
C VAL A 627 3.53 42.33 7.05
N ALA A 628 4.02 42.64 5.84
CA ALA A 628 5.44 42.55 5.50
C ALA A 628 6.10 43.93 5.41
N SER A 629 7.37 44.02 5.84
CA SER A 629 8.26 45.14 5.58
C SER A 629 9.55 44.65 4.94
N PHE A 630 10.19 45.53 4.17
CA PHE A 630 11.37 45.22 3.37
C PHE A 630 12.52 46.14 3.71
N ASP A 631 13.74 45.60 3.69
CA ASP A 631 14.97 46.39 3.65
C ASP A 631 15.73 46.04 2.36
N GLY A 632 15.60 46.90 1.36
CA GLY A 632 15.96 46.58 -0.02
C GLY A 632 14.91 45.68 -0.68
N SER A 633 15.35 44.54 -1.23
CA SER A 633 14.47 43.51 -1.80
C SER A 633 14.17 42.36 -0.85
N GLU A 634 14.76 42.35 0.35
CA GLU A 634 14.66 41.26 1.31
C GLU A 634 13.58 41.58 2.36
N PHE A 635 12.85 40.55 2.79
CA PHE A 635 11.90 40.67 3.90
C PHE A 635 12.65 40.93 5.21
N ASP A 636 12.30 42.03 5.87
CA ASP A 636 12.76 42.37 7.21
C ASP A 636 11.76 41.92 8.28
N ARG A 637 10.46 42.02 7.96
CA ARG A 637 9.35 41.43 8.72
C ARG A 637 8.37 40.80 7.74
N SER A 638 7.78 39.67 8.11
CA SER A 638 6.77 38.98 7.30
C SER A 638 5.63 38.36 8.10
N VAL A 639 5.65 38.48 9.44
CA VAL A 639 4.70 37.81 10.32
C VAL A 639 4.21 38.75 11.41
N TRP A 640 2.94 38.60 11.75
CA TRP A 640 2.33 39.13 12.96
C TRP A 640 1.77 38.01 13.82
N ARG A 641 2.00 38.10 15.12
CA ARG A 641 1.33 37.30 16.13
C ARG A 641 0.03 37.99 16.55
N VAL A 642 -1.10 37.32 16.39
CA VAL A 642 -2.45 37.85 16.68
C VAL A 642 -3.15 37.01 17.73
N LEU A 643 -3.66 37.63 18.79
CA LEU A 643 -4.47 37.00 19.85
C LEU A 643 -5.95 37.10 19.52
N TYR A 644 -6.58 36.00 19.11
CA TYR A 644 -8.01 35.97 18.83
C TYR A 644 -8.61 34.56 18.96
N GLY A 645 -9.94 34.50 19.10
CA GLY A 645 -10.74 33.28 19.13
C GLY A 645 -11.92 33.35 20.08
N ASN A 646 -12.66 32.24 20.23
CA ASN A 646 -13.88 32.22 21.02
C ASN A 646 -13.99 30.98 21.91
N ASN A 647 -13.65 31.12 23.19
CA ASN A 647 -13.71 30.01 24.15
C ASN A 647 -15.12 29.44 24.40
N SER A 648 -16.20 30.14 24.00
CA SER A 648 -17.57 29.63 24.17
C SER A 648 -18.12 28.90 22.95
N ASP A 649 -17.39 28.88 21.83
CA ASP A 649 -17.82 28.22 20.60
C ASP A 649 -16.64 27.45 19.98
N THR A 650 -16.62 26.14 20.21
CA THR A 650 -15.59 25.23 19.69
C THR A 650 -15.65 25.04 18.17
N THR A 651 -16.67 25.59 17.50
CA THR A 651 -16.80 25.59 16.04
C THR A 651 -16.45 26.94 15.42
N PHE A 652 -16.13 27.95 16.24
CA PHE A 652 -15.83 29.30 15.75
C PHE A 652 -14.64 29.28 14.79
N ALA A 653 -14.86 29.85 13.61
CA ALA A 653 -13.85 29.97 12.57
C ALA A 653 -14.11 31.23 11.73
N ILE A 654 -13.06 31.70 11.06
CA ILE A 654 -13.14 32.77 10.06
C ILE A 654 -12.43 32.33 8.79
N THR A 655 -12.77 32.93 7.65
CA THR A 655 -12.00 32.78 6.42
C THR A 655 -11.35 34.11 6.09
N LEU A 656 -10.03 34.21 6.29
CA LEU A 656 -9.27 35.37 5.82
C LEU A 656 -9.22 35.36 4.29
N GLU A 657 -9.11 36.55 3.70
CA GLU A 657 -8.95 36.74 2.27
C GLU A 657 -8.18 38.02 2.03
N ASP A 658 -6.89 37.89 1.71
CA ASP A 658 -6.06 38.98 1.25
C ASP A 658 -6.13 39.10 -0.27
N THR A 659 -6.21 40.33 -0.78
CA THR A 659 -6.38 40.60 -2.21
C THR A 659 -5.30 41.51 -2.75
N GLY A 660 -4.67 41.16 -3.87
CA GLY A 660 -3.60 41.94 -4.46
C GLY A 660 -2.70 41.11 -5.39
N ARG A 661 -1.44 41.53 -5.52
CA ARG A 661 -0.41 40.78 -6.25
C ARG A 661 0.21 39.74 -5.31
N ILE A 662 0.41 38.51 -5.76
CA ILE A 662 1.14 37.51 -4.96
C ILE A 662 2.66 37.72 -5.05
N TYR A 663 3.41 37.21 -4.07
CA TYR A 663 4.85 36.99 -4.25
C TYR A 663 5.07 35.79 -5.21
N THR A 664 6.05 35.92 -6.11
CA THR A 664 6.42 34.92 -7.13
C THR A 664 7.93 34.89 -7.30
N GLY A 665 8.48 33.75 -7.68
CA GLY A 665 9.93 33.55 -7.80
C GLY A 665 10.58 33.52 -6.43
N ASP A 666 11.90 33.31 -6.40
CA ASP A 666 12.65 33.18 -5.15
C ASP A 666 12.51 34.42 -4.24
N GLN A 667 12.23 34.18 -2.96
CA GLN A 667 12.08 35.21 -1.93
C GLN A 667 13.23 35.10 -0.92
N THR A 668 13.70 36.24 -0.41
CA THR A 668 14.80 36.30 0.54
C THR A 668 14.41 37.01 1.84
N PHE A 669 14.90 36.50 2.97
CA PHE A 669 14.59 37.00 4.31
C PHE A 669 15.86 37.37 5.06
N LYS A 670 15.85 38.51 5.73
CA LYS A 670 16.90 38.91 6.66
C LYS A 670 16.74 38.16 7.97
N LEU A 671 17.71 37.31 8.28
CA LEU A 671 17.85 36.70 9.60
C LEU A 671 18.86 37.50 10.40
N LYS A 672 18.42 38.06 11.52
CA LYS A 672 19.26 38.86 12.41
C LYS A 672 19.76 38.00 13.56
N PHE A 673 20.99 38.26 13.97
CA PHE A 673 21.54 37.76 15.22
C PHE A 673 22.09 38.96 15.99
N ASN A 674 21.51 39.27 17.16
CA ASN A 674 22.05 40.31 18.03
C ASN A 674 22.27 39.75 19.43
N TYR A 675 23.51 39.79 19.88
CA TYR A 675 23.88 39.30 21.20
C TYR A 675 23.49 40.32 22.28
N SER A 676 22.63 39.92 23.21
CA SER A 676 22.32 40.71 24.40
C SER A 676 23.28 40.31 25.54
N ASN A 677 23.98 41.27 26.15
CA ASN A 677 24.83 41.02 27.34
C ASN A 677 24.01 40.68 28.61
N TYR A 678 22.75 40.24 28.46
CA TYR A 678 21.84 39.98 29.56
C TYR A 678 22.30 38.80 30.43
N ASP A 679 22.95 37.81 29.81
CA ASP A 679 23.67 36.74 30.50
C ASP A 679 25.13 36.72 30.03
N ALA A 680 26.05 37.05 30.94
CA ALA A 680 27.47 37.27 30.64
C ALA A 680 28.18 36.03 30.07
N ASN A 681 27.53 34.86 30.10
CA ASN A 681 28.13 33.58 29.71
C ASN A 681 27.33 32.79 28.65
N SER A 682 26.14 33.23 28.20
CA SER A 682 25.33 32.45 27.23
C SER A 682 24.98 33.25 25.96
N ARG A 683 25.72 33.00 24.86
CA ARG A 683 25.48 33.59 23.53
C ARG A 683 24.25 33.04 22.78
N THR A 684 23.36 32.32 23.46
CA THR A 684 22.60 31.29 22.74
C THR A 684 21.13 31.13 23.04
N ASP A 685 20.54 31.61 24.13
CA ASP A 685 19.18 31.14 24.47
C ASP A 685 18.07 32.12 24.05
N HIS A 686 18.30 33.40 24.31
CA HIS A 686 17.36 34.47 23.98
C HIS A 686 17.63 35.16 22.65
N ASP A 687 18.83 35.01 22.11
CA ASP A 687 19.27 35.75 20.93
C ASP A 687 19.16 34.91 19.64
N GLY A 688 19.09 35.59 18.51
CA GLY A 688 19.08 35.04 17.16
C GLY A 688 17.72 34.53 16.67
N TRP A 689 16.63 34.77 17.40
CA TRP A 689 15.31 34.29 16.99
C TRP A 689 14.76 35.14 15.84
N ASN A 690 14.22 34.50 14.81
CA ASN A 690 13.65 35.19 13.67
C ASN A 690 12.27 34.63 13.35
N HIS A 691 11.29 35.52 13.20
CA HIS A 691 9.92 35.16 12.91
C HIS A 691 9.65 35.31 11.40
N VAL A 692 9.65 34.18 10.70
CA VAL A 692 9.63 34.09 9.24
C VAL A 692 8.25 33.66 8.77
N GLY A 693 7.71 34.34 7.77
CA GLY A 693 6.41 34.05 7.18
C GLY A 693 6.57 33.25 5.92
N ASN A 694 5.67 32.29 5.69
CA ASN A 694 5.54 31.71 4.36
C ASN A 694 5.09 32.82 3.37
N PRO A 695 5.90 33.15 2.34
CA PRO A 695 5.60 34.23 1.41
C PRO A 695 4.66 33.78 0.27
N TYR A 696 4.46 32.48 0.07
CA TYR A 696 3.73 31.96 -1.08
C TYR A 696 2.27 31.63 -0.75
N ALA A 697 1.41 31.72 -1.77
CA ALA A 697 0.04 31.21 -1.72
C ALA A 697 0.01 29.67 -1.84
N ALA A 698 0.92 29.00 -1.15
CA ALA A 698 1.13 27.56 -1.16
C ALA A 698 1.84 27.11 0.11
N PRO A 699 1.65 25.86 0.55
CA PRO A 699 2.52 25.28 1.57
C PRO A 699 3.97 25.21 1.05
N ILE A 700 4.95 25.35 1.94
CA ILE A 700 6.39 25.21 1.64
C ILE A 700 7.00 24.09 2.48
N ASN A 701 8.14 23.54 2.05
CA ASN A 701 8.82 22.46 2.76
C ASN A 701 10.14 22.94 3.38
N TRP A 702 10.21 22.97 4.72
CA TRP A 702 11.42 23.35 5.46
C TRP A 702 12.62 22.45 5.15
N ASN A 703 12.38 21.16 4.92
CA ASN A 703 13.46 20.24 4.59
C ASN A 703 14.17 20.62 3.29
N ASP A 704 13.40 21.08 2.30
CA ASP A 704 13.91 21.51 1.00
C ASP A 704 14.60 22.88 1.13
N ILE A 705 14.04 23.78 1.92
CA ILE A 705 14.63 25.11 2.21
C ILE A 705 16.01 24.97 2.89
N TYR A 706 16.09 24.22 3.99
CA TYR A 706 17.33 24.08 4.77
C TYR A 706 18.44 23.37 3.98
N ASN A 707 18.07 22.40 3.14
CA ASN A 707 19.03 21.63 2.36
C ASN A 707 19.34 22.22 0.97
N ASP A 708 18.73 23.36 0.59
CA ASP A 708 18.99 24.01 -0.69
C ASP A 708 20.41 24.57 -0.78
N ALA A 709 21.03 24.44 -1.96
CA ALA A 709 22.36 24.97 -2.24
C ALA A 709 22.48 26.49 -2.03
N ALA A 710 21.39 27.26 -2.21
CA ALA A 710 21.34 28.70 -1.94
C ALA A 710 21.54 29.03 -0.45
N ASN A 711 21.22 28.08 0.45
CA ASN A 711 21.38 28.23 1.90
C ASN A 711 22.59 27.44 2.45
N ALA A 712 23.41 26.84 1.57
CA ALA A 712 24.53 25.98 1.97
C ALA A 712 25.54 26.69 2.89
N THR A 713 25.83 27.97 2.65
CA THR A 713 26.74 28.75 3.50
C THR A 713 26.22 28.93 4.91
N LEU A 714 24.90 29.13 5.08
CA LEU A 714 24.29 29.23 6.41
C LEU A 714 24.44 27.92 7.18
N LYS A 715 24.17 26.80 6.50
CA LYS A 715 24.28 25.44 7.04
C LYS A 715 25.71 25.07 7.39
N THR A 716 26.65 25.17 6.45
CA THR A 716 28.05 24.73 6.63
C THR A 716 28.74 25.49 7.77
N ASN A 717 28.39 26.77 7.97
CA ASN A 717 28.97 27.58 9.03
C ASN A 717 28.16 27.56 10.34
N GLY A 718 27.03 26.85 10.40
CA GLY A 718 26.16 26.80 11.58
C GLY A 718 25.52 28.16 11.93
N TYR A 719 25.27 29.01 10.93
CA TYR A 719 24.66 30.34 11.12
C TYR A 719 23.14 30.29 11.21
N ILE A 720 22.53 29.16 10.87
CA ILE A 720 21.11 28.89 11.06
C ILE A 720 20.94 27.49 11.65
N THR A 721 20.00 27.33 12.58
CA THR A 721 19.64 26.01 13.10
C THR A 721 18.87 25.20 12.04
N SER A 722 19.00 23.88 12.10
CA SER A 722 18.24 22.94 11.25
C SER A 722 16.74 22.86 11.60
N THR A 723 16.34 23.49 12.71
CA THR A 723 15.00 23.37 13.27
C THR A 723 14.12 24.58 12.94
N ALA A 724 12.92 24.31 12.43
CA ALA A 724 11.83 25.27 12.34
C ALA A 724 10.77 24.98 13.42
N TYR A 725 10.24 26.03 14.05
CA TYR A 725 9.17 25.92 15.05
C TYR A 725 7.87 26.52 14.51
N ILE A 726 6.78 25.79 14.65
CA ILE A 726 5.47 26.19 14.13
C ILE A 726 4.47 26.18 15.27
N LEU A 727 3.67 27.25 15.38
CA LEU A 727 2.60 27.30 16.37
C LEU A 727 1.41 26.48 15.89
N GLY A 728 0.99 25.48 16.66
CA GLY A 728 -0.16 24.64 16.29
C GLY A 728 -1.50 25.37 16.39
N GLN A 729 -2.37 25.18 15.40
CA GLN A 729 -3.66 25.87 15.31
C GLN A 729 -4.82 25.23 16.10
N VAL A 730 -4.68 24.04 16.71
CA VAL A 730 -5.80 23.32 17.34
C VAL A 730 -5.47 22.60 18.66
N ASP A 731 -6.50 22.60 19.53
CA ASP A 731 -6.78 21.87 20.76
C ASP A 731 -5.85 21.97 21.99
N ARG A 732 -6.21 22.94 22.82
CA ARG A 732 -5.83 23.11 24.23
C ARG A 732 -6.13 21.90 25.13
N TYR A 733 -6.90 20.90 24.68
CA TYR A 733 -7.57 19.96 25.58
C TYR A 733 -7.32 18.46 25.39
N TRP A 734 -6.78 17.98 24.26
CA TRP A 734 -6.77 16.52 24.00
C TRP A 734 -5.48 15.77 24.31
N GLN A 735 -4.34 16.43 24.56
CA GLN A 735 -3.09 15.70 24.90
C GLN A 735 -2.41 16.10 26.21
N ASP A 736 -2.68 17.27 26.79
CA ASP A 736 -2.32 17.55 28.20
C ASP A 736 -3.10 18.77 28.73
N PRO A 737 -4.10 18.60 29.62
CA PRO A 737 -4.93 19.70 30.16
C PRO A 737 -4.14 20.79 30.92
N GLY A 738 -2.84 20.60 31.16
CA GLY A 738 -1.96 21.53 31.86
C GLY A 738 -1.09 22.46 31.00
N SER A 739 -1.12 22.33 29.67
CA SER A 739 -0.06 22.88 28.79
C SER A 739 -0.60 23.75 27.63
N PRO A 740 -0.80 25.07 27.83
CA PRO A 740 -1.32 25.96 26.78
C PRO A 740 -0.27 26.29 25.70
N GLY A 741 -0.59 25.98 24.43
CA GLY A 741 0.00 26.63 23.25
C GLY A 741 1.48 26.32 22.96
N TYR A 742 1.81 25.04 22.74
CA TYR A 742 3.18 24.67 22.38
C TYR A 742 3.47 24.90 20.89
N TYR A 743 4.65 25.47 20.64
CA TYR A 743 5.35 25.30 19.38
C TYR A 743 5.67 23.82 19.21
N GLY A 744 5.30 23.25 18.07
CA GLY A 744 5.94 22.03 17.60
C GLY A 744 7.18 22.39 16.79
N PHE A 745 7.99 21.40 16.47
CA PHE A 745 9.20 21.60 15.68
C PHE A 745 9.37 20.52 14.63
N TYR A 746 10.12 20.86 13.59
CA TYR A 746 10.71 19.90 12.65
C TYR A 746 12.19 20.22 12.47
N ASN A 747 13.05 19.22 12.66
CA ASN A 747 14.50 19.33 12.50
C ASN A 747 14.92 18.67 11.17
N ALA A 748 15.39 19.47 10.22
CA ALA A 748 15.75 19.02 8.87
C ALA A 748 17.06 18.23 8.79
N ALA A 749 17.91 18.23 9.83
CA ALA A 749 19.14 17.43 9.84
C ALA A 749 18.88 15.99 10.28
N THR A 750 17.93 15.80 11.21
CA THR A 750 17.58 14.48 11.76
C THR A 750 16.28 13.92 11.19
N GLU A 751 15.51 14.75 10.47
CA GLU A 751 14.16 14.45 9.95
C GLU A 751 13.19 14.05 11.06
N THR A 752 13.36 14.66 12.24
CA THR A 752 12.53 14.42 13.41
C THR A 752 11.56 15.55 13.66
N SER A 753 10.43 15.20 14.25
CA SER A 753 9.32 16.13 14.48
C SER A 753 8.69 15.96 15.85
N TYR A 754 8.09 17.04 16.33
CA TYR A 754 7.11 17.03 17.39
C TYR A 754 5.93 17.94 16.99
N ILE A 755 4.72 17.38 16.97
CA ILE A 755 3.44 18.04 16.61
C ILE A 755 3.32 18.44 15.12
N HIS A 756 4.39 18.88 14.45
CA HIS A 756 4.37 19.34 13.05
C HIS A 756 5.40 18.61 12.17
N ASP A 757 5.08 18.38 10.90
CA ASP A 757 6.04 17.87 9.92
C ASP A 757 6.84 19.01 9.25
N SER A 758 7.53 18.73 8.15
CA SER A 758 8.35 19.70 7.43
C SER A 758 7.56 20.74 6.65
N ILE A 759 6.24 20.63 6.56
CA ILE A 759 5.38 21.44 5.72
C ILE A 759 4.83 22.64 6.49
N ILE A 760 5.13 23.83 6.01
CA ILE A 760 4.65 25.10 6.56
C ILE A 760 3.51 25.61 5.65
N PRO A 761 2.25 25.62 6.12
CA PRO A 761 1.12 26.05 5.29
C PRO A 761 1.19 27.52 4.85
N ALA A 762 0.45 27.89 3.81
CA ALA A 762 0.24 29.30 3.45
C ALA A 762 -0.39 30.07 4.62
N TYR A 763 -0.11 31.37 4.72
CA TYR A 763 -0.46 32.25 5.86
C TYR A 763 0.20 31.91 7.20
N GLN A 764 1.03 30.86 7.29
CA GLN A 764 1.65 30.45 8.55
C GLN A 764 3.01 31.13 8.76
N GLY A 765 3.17 31.74 9.92
CA GLY A 765 4.48 32.11 10.46
C GLY A 765 5.16 30.94 11.17
N PHE A 766 6.49 30.91 11.11
CA PHE A 766 7.34 29.94 11.78
C PHE A 766 8.61 30.61 12.30
N TRP A 767 9.26 29.96 13.26
CA TRP A 767 10.48 30.48 13.86
C TRP A 767 11.68 29.68 13.40
N VAL A 768 12.77 30.40 13.16
CA VAL A 768 14.10 29.85 12.93
C VAL A 768 15.09 30.63 13.79
N LYS A 769 16.23 30.02 14.07
CA LYS A 769 17.26 30.65 14.90
C LYS A 769 18.54 30.84 14.10
N ALA A 770 18.99 32.09 14.03
CA ALA A 770 20.31 32.45 13.54
C ALA A 770 21.33 32.43 14.67
N TYR A 771 22.60 32.22 14.35
CA TYR A 771 23.66 32.16 15.35
C TYR A 771 24.98 32.73 14.81
N HIS A 772 25.78 33.34 15.69
CA HIS A 772 27.18 33.67 15.40
C HIS A 772 28.04 33.49 16.66
N SER A 773 29.16 32.77 16.52
CA SER A 773 30.02 32.42 17.65
C SER A 773 30.84 33.59 18.21
N SER A 774 31.27 34.55 17.39
CA SER A 774 32.13 35.67 17.83
C SER A 774 31.58 37.10 17.65
N SER A 775 30.79 37.39 16.62
CA SER A 775 30.20 38.71 16.41
C SER A 775 29.06 38.99 17.40
N SER A 776 28.84 40.26 17.76
CA SER A 776 27.73 40.68 18.62
C SER A 776 26.48 41.09 17.83
N SER A 777 26.60 41.30 16.53
CA SER A 777 25.49 41.66 15.65
C SER A 777 25.82 41.25 14.22
N GLU A 778 24.98 40.41 13.61
CA GLU A 778 25.12 39.98 12.22
C GLU A 778 23.76 39.89 11.54
N THR A 779 23.77 39.92 10.21
CA THR A 779 22.59 39.69 9.38
C THR A 779 22.93 38.71 8.28
N TYR A 780 22.06 37.73 8.09
CA TYR A 780 22.16 36.69 7.08
C TYR A 780 20.95 36.72 6.15
N THR A 781 21.09 36.12 4.97
CA THR A 781 19.99 35.99 4.00
C THR A 781 19.54 34.54 3.90
N LEU A 782 18.31 34.25 4.31
CA LEU A 782 17.63 32.98 4.03
C LEU A 782 16.88 33.06 2.71
N THR A 783 17.14 32.14 1.79
CA THR A 783 16.44 32.06 0.51
C THR A 783 15.35 30.98 0.54
N ILE A 784 14.12 31.35 0.23
CA ILE A 784 12.99 30.43 0.03
C ILE A 784 12.60 30.50 -1.46
N LYS A 785 12.89 29.44 -2.20
CA LYS A 785 12.69 29.37 -3.65
C LYS A 785 11.26 29.04 -4.04
N GLU A 786 10.90 29.36 -5.28
CA GLU A 786 9.61 28.98 -5.88
C GLU A 786 9.45 27.44 -5.87
N SER A 787 10.54 26.71 -6.11
CA SER A 787 10.59 25.24 -6.08
C SER A 787 10.53 24.63 -4.68
N HIS A 788 10.53 25.43 -3.60
CA HIS A 788 10.32 24.93 -2.22
C HIS A 788 8.84 24.80 -1.86
N LYS A 789 7.93 25.20 -2.76
CA LYS A 789 6.50 24.94 -2.62
C LYS A 789 6.24 23.44 -2.60
N TYR A 790 5.40 23.01 -1.67
CA TYR A 790 5.04 21.61 -1.51
C TYR A 790 3.78 21.28 -2.32
N ARG A 791 3.90 20.38 -3.30
CA ARG A 791 2.74 19.85 -4.02
C ARG A 791 2.00 18.83 -3.16
N GLN A 792 0.71 19.10 -2.91
CA GLN A 792 -0.17 18.15 -2.22
C GLN A 792 -0.96 17.35 -3.26
N ASP A 793 -1.07 16.03 -3.09
CA ASP A 793 -1.83 15.17 -4.02
C ASP A 793 -3.33 15.56 -4.07
N SER A 794 -3.82 16.24 -3.03
CA SER A 794 -5.13 16.91 -2.97
C SER A 794 -4.99 18.21 -2.16
N SER A 795 -5.78 19.24 -2.46
CA SER A 795 -5.91 20.48 -1.65
C SER A 795 -6.49 20.28 -0.25
N ALA A 796 -6.41 19.07 0.30
CA ALA A 796 -6.82 18.74 1.64
C ALA A 796 -6.33 19.83 2.60
N TYR A 797 -7.24 20.37 3.41
CA TYR A 797 -6.96 21.48 4.31
C TYR A 797 -5.77 21.11 5.20
N TYR A 798 -4.58 21.63 4.86
CA TYR A 798 -3.37 21.35 5.62
C TYR A 798 -3.43 22.18 6.91
N LYS A 799 -3.88 21.51 7.96
CA LYS A 799 -3.70 21.93 9.34
C LYS A 799 -2.24 21.71 9.68
N SER A 800 -1.64 22.66 10.38
CA SER A 800 -0.34 22.45 11.04
C SER A 800 -0.30 21.11 11.81
N SER A 801 -1.42 20.62 12.35
CA SER A 801 -1.43 19.53 13.34
C SER A 801 -1.59 18.09 12.85
N ASN A 802 -1.81 17.79 11.55
CA ASN A 802 -2.51 16.53 11.19
C ASN A 802 -1.88 15.58 10.16
N ARG A 803 -0.58 15.63 9.86
CA ARG A 803 0.08 14.53 9.14
C ARG A 803 1.46 14.21 9.71
N LYS A 804 1.70 12.94 10.07
CA LYS A 804 3.01 12.42 10.44
C LYS A 804 3.60 11.70 9.24
N LYS A 805 4.41 12.37 8.43
CA LYS A 805 5.32 11.73 7.47
C LYS A 805 6.75 11.58 8.03
N ALA A 806 7.15 12.48 8.94
CA ALA A 806 8.45 12.47 9.60
C ALA A 806 8.48 11.48 10.79
N ARG A 807 9.68 11.13 11.26
CA ARG A 807 9.86 10.32 12.47
C ARG A 807 9.40 11.13 13.67
N ASP A 808 8.32 10.70 14.31
CA ASP A 808 7.84 11.32 15.54
C ASP A 808 8.85 11.04 16.66
N ILE A 809 9.36 12.10 17.30
CA ILE A 809 10.37 11.96 18.36
C ILE A 809 9.87 11.10 19.52
N SER A 810 8.56 11.02 19.74
CA SER A 810 7.97 10.14 20.76
C SER A 810 8.08 8.64 20.42
N GLU A 811 8.32 8.29 19.16
CA GLU A 811 8.50 6.91 18.69
C GLU A 811 9.98 6.52 18.64
N VAL A 812 10.88 7.49 18.39
CA VAL A 812 12.32 7.22 18.15
C VAL A 812 13.27 7.76 19.21
N GLY A 813 12.77 8.56 20.16
CA GLY A 813 13.55 9.12 21.26
C GLY A 813 13.13 8.59 22.62
N LEU A 814 14.09 8.48 23.54
CA LEU A 814 13.86 8.28 24.96
C LEU A 814 13.35 9.60 25.54
N LYS A 815 12.18 9.59 26.17
CA LYS A 815 11.61 10.77 26.83
C LYS A 815 11.95 10.75 28.33
N VAL A 816 12.73 11.72 28.76
CA VAL A 816 12.98 12.04 30.17
C VAL A 816 11.94 13.06 30.61
N ARG A 817 11.05 12.69 31.52
CA ARG A 817 9.98 13.57 32.02
C ARG A 817 10.22 13.90 33.49
N LEU A 818 10.23 15.20 33.79
CA LEU A 818 10.15 15.73 35.15
C LEU A 818 8.68 15.98 35.51
N GLU A 819 8.26 15.56 36.70
CA GLU A 819 6.88 15.71 37.15
C GLU A 819 6.76 16.05 38.64
N SER A 820 5.80 16.94 38.95
CA SER A 820 5.40 17.31 40.30
C SER A 820 3.94 17.77 40.31
N GLY A 821 3.04 16.93 40.83
CA GLY A 821 1.59 17.17 40.75
C GLY A 821 1.11 17.29 39.31
N ASN A 822 0.52 18.44 38.96
CA ASN A 822 0.04 18.74 37.59
C ASN A 822 1.09 19.40 36.69
N ARG A 823 2.32 19.62 37.20
CA ARG A 823 3.40 20.23 36.43
C ARG A 823 4.26 19.14 35.81
N LYS A 824 4.57 19.31 34.53
CA LYS A 824 5.40 18.38 33.76
C LYS A 824 6.33 19.19 32.86
N ASP A 825 7.53 18.66 32.66
CA ASP A 825 8.44 19.06 31.59
C ASP A 825 9.11 17.82 31.01
N PHE A 826 9.68 17.94 29.81
CA PHE A 826 10.34 16.81 29.16
C PHE A 826 11.57 17.23 28.35
N LEU A 827 12.48 16.28 28.23
CA LEU A 827 13.66 16.28 27.38
C LEU A 827 13.66 14.96 26.61
N TRP A 828 13.92 15.00 25.31
CA TRP A 828 14.16 13.80 24.52
C TRP A 828 15.64 13.58 24.30
N LEU A 829 16.03 12.31 24.34
CA LEU A 829 17.36 11.84 24.00
C LEU A 829 17.19 10.90 22.79
N MET A 830 17.97 11.11 21.74
CA MET A 830 17.81 10.39 20.48
C MET A 830 19.15 9.86 19.98
N ASP A 831 19.15 8.62 19.47
CA ASP A 831 20.29 8.05 18.77
C ASP A 831 20.38 8.63 17.36
N PHE A 832 21.48 9.29 17.06
CA PHE A 832 21.80 9.78 15.73
C PHE A 832 23.29 9.63 15.45
N PRO A 833 23.69 8.79 14.46
CA PRO A 833 25.10 8.63 14.10
C PRO A 833 25.73 9.98 13.73
N LYS A 834 26.95 10.23 14.23
CA LYS A 834 27.72 11.49 14.07
C LYS A 834 27.28 12.66 14.95
N ALA A 835 26.22 12.53 15.76
CA ALA A 835 25.93 13.55 16.76
C ALA A 835 26.98 13.51 17.88
N LYS A 836 27.33 14.67 18.41
CA LYS A 836 28.30 14.79 19.51
C LYS A 836 27.58 14.70 20.86
N PRO A 837 28.24 14.21 21.92
CA PRO A 837 27.70 14.28 23.29
C PRO A 837 27.56 15.72 23.83
N GLU A 838 28.40 16.63 23.35
CA GLU A 838 28.32 18.09 23.57
C GLU A 838 27.22 18.71 22.70
N LYS A 839 26.87 19.98 22.94
CA LYS A 839 25.89 20.71 22.12
C LYS A 839 26.23 20.64 20.63
N ASP A 840 25.37 19.96 19.86
CA ASP A 840 25.47 19.86 18.42
C ASP A 840 24.34 20.65 17.76
N ILE A 841 24.62 21.90 17.41
CA ILE A 841 23.65 22.83 16.81
C ILE A 841 22.99 22.31 15.53
N ASN A 842 23.58 21.31 14.87
CA ASN A 842 23.01 20.72 13.67
C ASN A 842 21.97 19.65 13.97
N PHE A 843 22.18 18.82 15.01
CA PHE A 843 21.33 17.67 15.31
C PHE A 843 20.41 17.89 16.51
N ASP A 844 20.83 18.71 17.47
CA ASP A 844 20.04 19.06 18.63
C ASP A 844 18.88 19.98 18.27
N VAL A 845 17.85 19.92 19.10
CA VAL A 845 16.69 20.82 19.01
C VAL A 845 16.72 21.73 20.23
N PRO A 846 17.07 23.02 20.09
CA PRO A 846 16.99 23.95 21.20
C PRO A 846 15.53 24.12 21.65
N ARG A 847 15.31 24.53 22.90
CA ARG A 847 13.98 24.97 23.31
C ARG A 847 13.67 26.31 22.67
N PHE A 848 12.40 26.53 22.37
CA PHE A 848 11.94 27.85 21.93
C PHE A 848 11.98 28.84 23.12
N GLY A 849 12.88 29.83 23.06
CA GLY A 849 13.20 30.73 24.17
C GLY A 849 14.01 30.07 25.29
N ALA A 850 14.34 30.82 26.35
CA ALA A 850 15.16 30.30 27.46
C ALA A 850 14.35 29.78 28.65
N ILE A 851 15.03 28.99 29.50
CA ILE A 851 14.49 28.49 30.76
C ILE A 851 14.55 29.60 31.83
N GLY A 852 13.46 30.36 31.94
CA GLY A 852 13.31 31.44 32.93
C GLY A 852 13.62 31.04 34.38
N SER A 853 13.91 32.05 35.23
CA SER A 853 14.31 31.86 36.64
C SER A 853 13.29 31.10 37.51
N ARG A 854 12.01 31.08 37.11
CA ARG A 854 10.91 30.37 37.80
C ARG A 854 10.38 29.15 37.04
N SER A 855 11.13 28.62 36.09
CA SER A 855 10.69 27.48 35.27
C SER A 855 10.66 26.16 36.05
N PHE A 856 9.78 25.26 35.60
CA PHE A 856 9.80 23.85 35.97
C PHE A 856 10.39 23.11 34.77
N ALA A 857 11.63 22.65 34.85
CA ALA A 857 12.37 22.20 33.68
C ALA A 857 13.37 21.07 33.96
N VAL A 858 13.56 20.18 32.99
CA VAL A 858 14.64 19.19 32.94
C VAL A 858 15.44 19.36 31.66
N ASP A 859 16.76 19.38 31.74
CA ASP A 859 17.62 19.65 30.59
C ASP A 859 19.01 19.00 30.76
N VAL A 860 19.85 19.10 29.73
CA VAL A 860 21.26 18.66 29.76
C VAL A 860 22.16 19.84 30.14
N LEU A 861 23.25 19.56 30.85
CA LEU A 861 24.27 20.54 31.21
C LEU A 861 25.62 20.25 30.54
N GLU A 862 26.32 21.30 30.15
CA GLU A 862 27.72 21.30 29.71
C GLU A 862 28.54 22.17 30.69
N ASP A 863 29.48 21.56 31.42
CA ASP A 863 30.34 22.25 32.40
C ASP A 863 29.60 23.19 33.38
N THR A 864 28.37 22.82 33.78
CA THR A 864 27.40 23.57 34.63
C THR A 864 26.48 24.57 33.92
N THR A 865 26.64 24.78 32.62
CA THR A 865 25.78 25.63 31.79
C THR A 865 24.60 24.83 31.25
N TRP A 866 23.41 25.39 31.29
CA TRP A 866 22.21 24.78 30.71
C TRP A 866 22.29 24.85 29.19
N LEU A 867 22.11 23.72 28.50
CA LEU A 867 22.16 23.69 27.04
C LEU A 867 20.88 24.22 26.36
N ASN A 868 19.78 24.26 27.11
CA ASN A 868 18.45 24.67 26.69
C ASN A 868 17.94 23.87 25.50
N LEU A 869 17.82 22.53 25.67
CA LEU A 869 17.42 21.60 24.61
C LEU A 869 16.05 20.94 24.88
N TRP A 870 15.30 20.70 23.81
CA TRP A 870 14.16 19.76 23.80
C TRP A 870 14.59 18.37 23.34
N VAL A 871 15.53 18.29 22.40
CA VAL A 871 16.10 17.03 21.92
C VAL A 871 17.62 17.15 21.97
N ASN A 872 18.26 16.23 22.67
CA ASN A 872 19.70 16.01 22.60
C ASN A 872 19.97 14.79 21.73
N ALA A 873 20.64 14.98 20.59
CA ALA A 873 21.03 13.92 19.68
C ALA A 873 22.40 13.38 20.08
N LEU A 874 22.56 12.06 20.08
CA LEU A 874 23.76 11.38 20.58
C LEU A 874 24.14 10.26 19.64
N ASP A 875 25.44 10.08 19.37
CA ASP A 875 25.91 8.84 18.76
C ASP A 875 26.12 7.81 19.87
N ILE A 876 25.13 6.93 20.09
CA ILE A 876 25.26 5.89 21.11
C ILE A 876 26.11 4.71 20.64
N ASN A 877 26.59 4.67 19.39
CA ASN A 877 27.42 3.56 18.90
C ASN A 877 28.88 3.64 19.41
N THR A 878 29.19 4.52 20.35
CA THR A 878 30.50 4.60 20.98
C THR A 878 30.70 3.44 21.96
N THR A 879 31.92 2.91 22.02
CA THR A 879 32.31 1.95 23.07
C THR A 879 32.60 2.62 24.41
N GLU A 880 32.67 3.95 24.43
CA GLU A 880 32.94 4.75 25.63
C GLU A 880 31.66 5.02 26.41
N GLU A 881 31.80 5.09 27.73
CA GLU A 881 30.74 5.53 28.63
C GLU A 881 30.42 7.01 28.37
N ILE A 882 29.16 7.32 28.06
CA ILE A 882 28.67 8.70 27.89
C ILE A 882 27.98 9.11 29.19
N GLU A 883 28.58 10.07 29.90
CA GLU A 883 27.96 10.75 31.03
C GLU A 883 27.24 12.03 30.55
N MET A 884 25.94 12.15 30.83
CA MET A 884 25.12 13.33 30.54
C MET A 884 24.58 13.96 31.82
N PRO A 885 25.21 15.04 32.32
CA PRO A 885 24.71 15.77 33.46
C PRO A 885 23.33 16.36 33.18
N LEU A 886 22.38 16.13 34.09
CA LEU A 886 21.03 16.68 34.01
C LEU A 886 20.89 17.92 34.91
N GLY A 887 20.32 18.97 34.35
CA GLY A 887 19.83 20.15 35.06
C GLY A 887 18.35 19.96 35.37
N ILE A 888 17.98 20.06 36.64
CA ILE A 888 16.59 19.98 37.09
C ILE A 888 16.25 21.28 37.82
N LYS A 889 15.15 21.94 37.42
CA LYS A 889 14.71 23.21 37.98
C LYS A 889 13.23 23.14 38.34
N SER A 890 12.89 23.69 39.49
CA SER A 890 11.52 23.82 39.98
C SER A 890 11.39 25.07 40.85
N ASN A 891 10.30 25.81 40.68
CA ASN A 891 10.02 27.01 41.47
C ASN A 891 9.30 26.72 42.81
N SER A 892 9.11 25.46 43.18
CA SER A 892 8.46 25.07 44.43
C SER A 892 9.17 23.90 45.08
N ALA A 893 9.45 24.03 46.38
CA ALA A 893 9.80 22.89 47.22
C ALA A 893 8.65 21.88 47.21
N GLY A 894 8.97 20.60 47.11
CA GLY A 894 7.98 19.53 46.97
C GLY A 894 8.60 18.23 46.49
N GLU A 895 7.78 17.19 46.36
CA GLU A 895 8.20 15.92 45.80
C GLU A 895 8.24 16.03 44.26
N HIS A 896 9.40 15.73 43.69
CA HIS A 896 9.67 15.78 42.25
C HIS A 896 10.13 14.41 41.80
N HIS A 897 9.72 13.99 40.61
CA HIS A 897 10.17 12.71 40.07
C HIS A 897 10.67 12.87 38.64
N LEU A 898 11.71 12.10 38.30
CA LEU A 898 12.04 11.78 36.93
C LEU A 898 11.38 10.46 36.54
N THR A 899 10.82 10.43 35.33
CA THR A 899 10.28 9.24 34.68
C THR A 899 10.87 9.12 33.29
N PHE A 900 11.00 7.89 32.81
CA PHE A 900 11.62 7.58 31.53
C PHE A 900 10.62 6.78 30.69
N GLU A 901 10.39 7.22 29.45
CA GLU A 901 9.47 6.58 28.52
C GLU A 901 10.18 6.29 27.19
N ASN A 902 9.75 5.23 26.51
CA ASN A 902 10.34 4.73 25.27
C ASN A 902 11.83 4.36 25.40
N MET A 903 12.18 3.63 26.47
CA MET A 903 13.58 3.23 26.70
C MET A 903 14.20 2.44 25.56
N ALA A 904 13.38 1.65 24.85
CA ALA A 904 13.82 0.86 23.70
C ALA A 904 14.49 1.70 22.59
N ALA A 905 14.22 3.01 22.53
CA ALA A 905 14.85 3.93 21.59
C ALA A 905 16.39 4.01 21.74
N LEU A 906 16.93 3.87 22.96
CA LEU A 906 18.36 4.01 23.24
C LEU A 906 19.01 2.78 23.88
N THR A 907 18.24 1.86 24.46
CA THR A 907 18.79 0.73 25.25
C THR A 907 19.04 -0.55 24.44
N LYS A 908 19.17 -0.48 23.12
CA LYS A 908 19.35 -1.70 22.30
C LYS A 908 20.67 -2.42 22.59
N ASN A 909 21.73 -1.66 22.85
CA ASN A 909 23.09 -2.16 23.11
C ASN A 909 23.75 -1.56 24.36
N HIS A 910 23.10 -0.60 25.04
CA HIS A 910 23.71 0.16 26.14
C HIS A 910 22.88 0.07 27.40
N CYS A 911 23.61 0.06 28.51
CA CYS A 911 23.05 0.25 29.83
C CYS A 911 22.71 1.71 30.09
N LEU A 912 21.54 1.96 30.69
CA LEU A 912 21.10 3.29 31.10
C LEU A 912 20.87 3.36 32.60
N THR A 913 21.66 4.17 33.30
CA THR A 913 21.49 4.44 34.74
C THR A 913 21.47 5.93 35.03
N LEU A 914 20.85 6.32 36.15
CA LEU A 914 20.91 7.68 36.68
C LEU A 914 21.77 7.68 37.93
N LYS A 915 22.86 8.44 37.94
CA LYS A 915 23.78 8.56 39.06
C LYS A 915 23.63 9.91 39.74
N ARG A 916 23.62 9.92 41.07
CA ARG A 916 23.69 11.14 41.88
C ARG A 916 25.15 11.47 42.19
N LYS A 917 25.64 12.62 41.76
CA LYS A 917 27.04 13.05 41.88
C LYS A 917 27.49 13.16 43.34
N SER A 918 26.65 13.75 44.20
CA SER A 918 27.00 14.09 45.58
C SER A 918 27.12 12.87 46.49
N THR A 919 26.31 11.84 46.28
CA THR A 919 26.28 10.62 47.10
C THR A 919 26.94 9.42 46.43
N GLY A 920 27.13 9.46 45.11
CA GLY A 920 27.51 8.30 44.30
C GLY A 920 26.37 7.27 44.13
N GLU A 921 25.16 7.57 44.61
CA GLU A 921 24.00 6.68 44.50
C GLU A 921 23.60 6.46 43.04
N VAL A 922 23.38 5.21 42.64
CA VAL A 922 22.98 4.83 41.28
C VAL A 922 21.54 4.32 41.29
N PHE A 923 20.69 4.96 40.50
CA PHE A 923 19.32 4.55 40.25
C PHE A 923 19.23 3.82 38.91
N PHE A 924 18.82 2.55 38.94
CA PHE A 924 18.45 1.83 37.73
C PHE A 924 17.15 2.38 37.15
N ILE A 925 17.19 2.73 35.87
CA ILE A 925 16.05 3.24 35.13
C ILE A 925 15.27 2.07 34.52
N SER A 926 13.95 2.13 34.60
CA SER A 926 13.05 1.23 33.90
C SER A 926 11.83 2.01 33.42
N GLU A 927 11.18 1.54 32.36
CA GLU A 927 10.03 2.21 31.72
C GLU A 927 8.98 2.61 32.77
N GLY A 928 8.63 3.89 32.82
CA GLY A 928 7.61 4.44 33.71
C GLY A 928 7.99 4.50 35.21
N LYS A 929 9.19 4.07 35.61
CA LYS A 929 9.63 4.16 37.01
C LYS A 929 9.81 5.62 37.42
N ARG A 930 9.25 5.98 38.58
CA ARG A 930 9.36 7.31 39.18
C ARG A 930 10.57 7.34 40.10
N ILE A 931 11.58 8.13 39.76
CA ILE A 931 12.81 8.30 40.54
C ILE A 931 12.71 9.64 41.28
N PRO A 932 12.71 9.66 42.63
CA PRO A 932 12.62 10.90 43.38
C PRO A 932 13.86 11.76 43.13
N VAL A 933 13.66 13.07 42.97
CA VAL A 933 14.76 14.03 42.84
C VAL A 933 14.72 15.09 43.95
N ASP A 934 15.85 15.26 44.62
CA ASP A 934 16.00 16.22 45.71
C ASP A 934 16.36 17.60 45.14
N LEU A 935 15.50 18.59 45.38
CA LEU A 935 15.70 19.98 44.97
C LEU A 935 15.83 20.88 46.22
N THR A 936 17.04 21.01 46.77
CA THR A 936 17.29 21.77 48.01
C THR A 936 17.07 23.28 47.84
N ASP A 937 17.42 23.84 46.67
CA ASP A 937 17.27 25.29 46.34
C ASP A 937 16.38 25.53 45.10
N GLY A 938 15.56 24.56 44.72
CA GLY A 938 14.76 24.64 43.48
C GLY A 938 15.56 24.45 42.18
N ILE A 939 16.87 24.22 42.26
CA ILE A 939 17.72 23.75 41.16
C ILE A 939 18.55 22.56 41.67
N SER A 940 18.76 21.55 40.84
CA SER A 940 19.71 20.47 41.05
C SER A 940 20.49 20.20 39.77
N THR A 941 21.81 20.12 39.90
CA THR A 941 22.75 19.65 38.86
C THR A 941 23.43 18.35 39.31
N ASP A 942 22.84 17.69 40.30
CA ASP A 942 23.41 16.57 41.04
C ASP A 942 23.16 15.23 40.34
N TYR A 943 22.43 15.21 39.23
CA TYR A 943 22.06 13.97 38.53
C TYR A 943 22.84 13.85 37.21
N VAL A 944 23.28 12.65 36.88
CA VAL A 944 23.97 12.30 35.62
C VAL A 944 23.30 11.07 35.04
N LEU A 945 22.92 11.13 33.78
CA LEU A 945 22.47 9.98 33.03
C LEU A 945 23.70 9.31 32.38
N VAL A 946 23.92 8.03 32.65
CA VAL A 946 25.11 7.29 32.20
C VAL A 946 24.71 6.24 31.18
N PHE A 947 25.33 6.28 30.00
CA PHE A 947 25.15 5.34 28.89
C PHE A 947 26.42 4.55 28.66
N GLY A 948 26.33 3.23 28.61
CA GLY A 948 27.49 2.39 28.28
C GLY A 948 28.34 2.08 29.49
N GLY A 949 27.94 1.02 30.19
CA GLY A 949 28.81 0.23 31.04
C GLY A 949 28.42 -1.22 30.80
N ASP A 950 29.36 -2.04 30.31
CA ASP A 950 29.26 -3.47 30.56
C ASP A 950 29.44 -3.61 32.07
N TYR A 951 28.34 -3.77 32.82
CA TYR A 951 28.41 -4.34 34.17
C TYR A 951 28.77 -5.82 34.01
N ALA A 952 29.96 -6.07 33.48
CA ALA A 952 30.56 -7.37 33.33
C ALA A 952 31.04 -7.79 34.70
N THR A 953 30.27 -8.68 35.32
CA THR A 953 30.67 -9.46 36.48
C THR A 953 32.09 -9.98 36.28
N GLU A 954 32.99 -9.77 37.25
CA GLU A 954 34.19 -10.60 37.35
C GLU A 954 33.72 -12.06 37.48
N PHE A 955 33.92 -12.81 36.39
CA PHE A 955 33.59 -14.21 36.28
C PHE A 955 34.90 -14.98 36.14
N GLU A 956 35.28 -15.71 37.19
CA GLU A 956 36.50 -16.50 37.19
C GLU A 956 36.16 -17.98 37.23
N VAL A 957 36.58 -18.71 36.18
CA VAL A 957 36.56 -20.18 36.17
C VAL A 957 37.97 -20.66 36.49
N LYS A 958 38.11 -21.35 37.62
CA LYS A 958 39.32 -22.08 37.97
C LYS A 958 39.11 -23.56 37.70
N ASP A 959 39.84 -24.06 36.71
CA ASP A 959 39.88 -25.48 36.43
C ASP A 959 40.50 -26.27 37.62
N PRO A 960 40.08 -27.53 37.85
CA PRO A 960 40.67 -28.39 38.86
C PRO A 960 42.16 -28.68 38.56
N VAL A 961 42.98 -28.73 39.62
CA VAL A 961 44.44 -28.88 39.52
C VAL A 961 44.86 -30.34 39.27
N CYS A 962 44.25 -31.31 39.98
CA CYS A 962 44.50 -32.74 39.78
C CYS A 962 43.30 -33.38 39.02
N ALA A 963 43.57 -34.34 38.13
CA ALA A 963 42.54 -35.03 37.36
C ALA A 963 41.48 -35.70 38.26
N GLY A 964 40.19 -35.48 37.97
CA GLY A 964 39.07 -36.05 38.73
C GLY A 964 38.55 -35.22 39.92
N ASP A 965 39.15 -34.06 40.20
CA ASP A 965 38.63 -33.09 41.19
C ASP A 965 37.57 -32.15 40.57
N GLN A 966 36.81 -31.43 41.40
CA GLN A 966 35.83 -30.43 40.96
C GLN A 966 36.52 -29.09 40.69
N GLY A 967 36.21 -28.45 39.55
CA GLY A 967 36.60 -27.08 39.27
C GLY A 967 35.78 -26.09 40.08
N LEU A 968 36.34 -24.91 40.32
CA LEU A 968 35.70 -23.85 41.08
C LEU A 968 35.30 -22.72 40.13
N VAL A 969 34.02 -22.37 40.12
CA VAL A 969 33.55 -21.15 39.48
C VAL A 969 33.20 -20.15 40.56
N SER A 970 33.90 -19.01 40.56
CA SER A 970 33.57 -17.90 41.42
C SER A 970 32.85 -16.83 40.60
N ILE A 971 31.66 -16.47 41.07
CA ILE A 971 30.84 -15.40 40.51
C ILE A 971 30.84 -14.27 41.52
N ASN A 972 31.56 -13.18 41.21
CA ASN A 972 31.49 -11.96 42.02
C ASN A 972 30.13 -11.29 41.77
N THR A 973 29.34 -11.18 42.83
CA THR A 973 27.97 -10.64 42.75
C THR A 973 27.85 -9.22 43.31
N ASN A 974 28.96 -8.62 43.76
CA ASN A 974 29.00 -7.27 44.33
C ASN A 974 28.46 -6.19 43.38
N GLU A 975 28.44 -6.46 42.08
CA GLU A 975 27.92 -5.55 41.05
C GLU A 975 26.54 -5.98 40.52
N MET A 976 26.02 -7.14 40.96
CA MET A 976 24.72 -7.68 40.56
C MET A 976 23.61 -7.25 41.51
N PHE A 977 23.26 -5.96 41.49
CA PHE A 977 22.18 -5.46 42.34
C PHE A 977 20.79 -5.87 41.81
N TYR A 978 20.00 -6.52 42.67
CA TYR A 978 18.53 -6.73 42.59
C TYR A 978 17.91 -7.83 41.69
N SER A 979 18.67 -8.71 41.02
CA SER A 979 18.04 -9.89 40.39
C SER A 979 18.05 -11.10 41.32
N SER A 980 16.92 -11.38 41.96
CA SER A 980 16.81 -12.41 42.98
C SER A 980 16.73 -13.85 42.46
N ASN A 981 16.97 -14.13 41.17
CA ASN A 981 16.88 -15.51 40.64
C ASN A 981 17.83 -15.77 39.46
N TRP A 982 18.98 -16.38 39.73
CA TRP A 982 19.85 -16.96 38.69
C TRP A 982 19.65 -18.47 38.59
N GLN A 983 19.82 -19.01 37.39
CA GLN A 983 19.71 -20.44 37.07
C GLN A 983 20.97 -20.93 36.39
N LEU A 984 21.68 -21.88 37.00
CA LEU A 984 22.78 -22.62 36.36
C LEU A 984 22.22 -23.87 35.69
N SER A 985 22.68 -24.16 34.48
CA SER A 985 22.29 -25.37 33.74
C SER A 985 23.49 -26.02 33.05
N LYS A 986 23.44 -27.35 32.88
CA LYS A 986 24.42 -28.17 32.13
C LYS A 986 23.66 -29.02 31.13
N ALA A 987 24.00 -28.92 29.84
CA ALA A 987 23.28 -29.62 28.75
C ALA A 987 21.74 -29.44 28.79
N GLY A 988 21.27 -28.24 29.14
CA GLY A 988 19.84 -27.91 29.23
C GLY A 988 19.13 -28.35 30.51
N MET A 989 19.78 -29.13 31.38
CA MET A 989 19.25 -29.48 32.70
C MET A 989 19.63 -28.40 33.73
N VAL A 990 18.66 -27.94 34.51
CA VAL A 990 18.91 -27.01 35.60
C VAL A 990 19.69 -27.71 36.70
N MET A 991 20.90 -27.23 36.96
CA MET A 991 21.80 -27.74 37.98
C MET A 991 21.53 -27.06 39.32
N ASP A 992 21.32 -25.75 39.31
CA ASP A 992 21.07 -24.98 40.52
C ASP A 992 20.25 -23.70 40.24
N LYS A 993 19.62 -23.17 41.27
CA LYS A 993 18.96 -21.87 41.28
C LYS A 993 19.30 -21.14 42.56
N PHE A 994 19.84 -19.94 42.44
CA PHE A 994 20.25 -19.15 43.60
C PHE A 994 19.71 -17.72 43.53
N ALA A 995 19.26 -17.24 44.69
CA ALA A 995 18.93 -15.86 44.95
C ALA A 995 20.17 -15.20 45.56
N VAL A 996 20.66 -14.14 44.93
CA VAL A 996 21.90 -13.47 45.39
C VAL A 996 21.59 -12.66 46.66
N LEU A 997 22.19 -13.07 47.77
CA LEU A 997 22.25 -12.32 49.04
C LEU A 997 23.69 -12.18 49.57
N GLN A 998 24.69 -12.63 48.80
CA GLN A 998 26.11 -12.66 49.22
C GLN A 998 27.03 -12.24 48.06
N ASP A 999 28.04 -11.45 48.41
CA ASP A 999 29.07 -10.82 47.57
C ASP A 999 29.78 -11.74 46.57
N GLU A 1000 29.84 -13.06 46.83
CA GLU A 1000 30.52 -14.04 45.99
C GLU A 1000 29.80 -15.39 46.04
N VAL A 1001 29.48 -15.99 44.88
CA VAL A 1001 28.90 -17.33 44.78
C VAL A 1001 29.94 -18.28 44.21
N ASN A 1002 30.41 -19.21 45.04
CA ASN A 1002 31.39 -20.22 44.68
C ASN A 1002 30.69 -21.56 44.38
N LEU A 1003 30.76 -21.99 43.12
CA LEU A 1003 30.12 -23.21 42.62
C LEU A 1003 31.19 -24.25 42.32
N GLN A 1004 31.07 -25.42 42.95
CA GLN A 1004 31.92 -26.58 42.66
C GLN A 1004 31.33 -27.38 41.52
N LEU A 1005 31.97 -27.34 40.37
CA LEU A 1005 31.46 -27.88 39.12
C LEU A 1005 32.41 -28.96 38.57
N THR A 1006 31.85 -30.06 38.08
CA THR A 1006 32.64 -31.06 37.34
C THR A 1006 32.94 -30.56 35.93
N ALA A 1007 33.97 -31.10 35.28
CA ALA A 1007 34.31 -30.74 33.91
C ALA A 1007 33.09 -30.81 32.96
N GLY A 1008 32.97 -29.84 32.05
CA GLY A 1008 31.93 -29.73 31.03
C GLY A 1008 31.40 -28.31 30.82
N ASN A 1009 30.43 -28.17 29.90
CA ASN A 1009 29.84 -26.90 29.48
C ASN A 1009 28.59 -26.52 30.29
N TYR A 1010 28.56 -25.31 30.81
CA TYR A 1010 27.50 -24.76 31.64
C TYR A 1010 26.92 -23.47 31.05
N LYS A 1011 25.67 -23.18 31.41
CA LYS A 1011 24.95 -21.96 31.08
C LYS A 1011 24.30 -21.38 32.31
N LEU A 1012 24.65 -20.14 32.64
CA LEU A 1012 24.03 -19.34 33.69
C LEU A 1012 22.99 -18.40 33.06
N THR A 1013 21.76 -18.34 33.58
CA THR A 1013 20.66 -17.51 33.03
C THR A 1013 19.96 -16.72 34.14
N ASN A 1014 19.68 -15.45 33.90
CA ASN A 1014 18.90 -14.62 34.83
C ASN A 1014 17.40 -14.80 34.55
N LEU A 1015 16.63 -15.25 35.55
CA LEU A 1015 15.20 -15.52 35.40
C LEU A 1015 14.32 -14.28 35.66
N SER A 1016 14.88 -13.15 36.07
CA SER A 1016 14.11 -11.98 36.52
C SER A 1016 13.55 -11.12 35.37
N GLY A 1017 13.87 -11.45 34.11
CA GLY A 1017 13.20 -10.96 32.90
C GLY A 1017 13.31 -9.46 32.57
N ASN A 1018 13.77 -8.62 33.51
CA ASN A 1018 13.57 -7.17 33.46
C ASN A 1018 14.85 -6.35 33.71
N LEU A 1019 15.99 -6.90 33.34
CA LEU A 1019 17.23 -6.12 33.31
C LEU A 1019 17.38 -5.51 31.91
N ALA A 1020 17.10 -4.21 31.81
CA ALA A 1020 17.62 -3.35 30.73
C ALA A 1020 19.15 -3.25 30.79
N CYS A 1021 19.75 -3.76 31.88
CA CYS A 1021 21.17 -3.75 32.16
C CYS A 1021 21.66 -5.08 32.75
N GLY A 1022 22.36 -5.89 31.95
CA GLY A 1022 23.06 -7.10 32.43
C GLY A 1022 23.03 -8.28 31.47
N ILE A 1023 23.99 -9.19 31.64
CA ILE A 1023 24.07 -10.46 30.89
C ILE A 1023 22.81 -11.30 31.19
N LYS A 1024 21.95 -11.48 30.19
CA LYS A 1024 20.76 -12.36 30.32
C LYS A 1024 21.16 -13.82 30.47
N SER A 1025 22.23 -14.24 29.79
CA SER A 1025 22.83 -15.56 29.96
C SER A 1025 24.32 -15.59 29.62
N LEU A 1026 25.10 -16.36 30.37
CA LEU A 1026 26.53 -16.60 30.16
C LEU A 1026 26.78 -18.09 29.95
N ASP A 1027 27.52 -18.45 28.90
CA ASP A 1027 27.95 -19.81 28.63
C ASP A 1027 29.45 -19.94 28.98
N PHE A 1028 29.86 -21.02 29.68
CA PHE A 1028 31.25 -21.25 30.10
C PHE A 1028 31.59 -22.75 30.20
N GLU A 1029 32.89 -23.08 30.19
CA GLU A 1029 33.41 -24.45 30.27
C GLU A 1029 34.32 -24.62 31.50
N VAL A 1030 34.23 -25.78 32.17
CA VAL A 1030 35.19 -26.24 33.19
C VAL A 1030 35.99 -27.40 32.60
N VAL A 1031 37.32 -27.32 32.57
CA VAL A 1031 38.22 -28.35 32.00
C VAL A 1031 38.61 -29.37 33.10
N ASP A 1032 39.11 -30.56 32.74
CA ASP A 1032 39.62 -31.55 33.72
C ASP A 1032 41.14 -31.37 33.97
N GLY A 1033 41.61 -31.68 35.18
CA GLY A 1033 43.03 -31.51 35.59
C GLY A 1033 43.99 -32.56 35.01
N ALA A 1034 45.32 -32.41 35.23
CA ALA A 1034 46.35 -33.31 34.68
C ALA A 1034 46.88 -34.37 35.70
N GLU A 1035 47.29 -35.57 35.24
CA GLU A 1035 47.78 -36.70 36.08
C GLU A 1035 49.32 -36.70 36.27
N VAL A 1036 49.86 -37.14 37.43
CA VAL A 1036 51.33 -37.22 37.78
C VAL A 1036 51.86 -38.68 37.85
N ASP A 1037 52.98 -39.00 37.17
CA ASP A 1037 53.60 -40.35 37.12
C ASP A 1037 55.09 -40.40 37.59
N ALA A 1038 55.46 -41.33 38.48
CA ALA A 1038 56.78 -41.42 39.14
C ALA A 1038 57.63 -42.67 38.75
N ARG A 1039 57.26 -43.39 37.68
CA ARG A 1039 58.01 -44.58 37.21
C ARG A 1039 59.35 -44.21 36.55
N PHE A 1040 60.32 -45.13 36.50
CA PHE A 1040 61.63 -44.94 35.85
C PHE A 1040 62.14 -46.17 35.08
N PHE A 1041 63.15 -45.98 34.22
CA PHE A 1041 63.74 -47.05 33.40
C PHE A 1041 65.05 -47.60 34.00
N TRP A 1042 65.05 -48.87 34.41
CA TRP A 1042 66.23 -49.72 34.65
C TRP A 1042 65.81 -51.19 34.48
N ASN A 1043 66.65 -52.04 33.86
CA ASN A 1043 66.31 -53.45 33.69
C ASN A 1043 66.61 -54.22 34.98
N ALA A 1044 65.56 -54.60 35.71
CA ALA A 1044 65.68 -55.41 36.91
C ALA A 1044 66.38 -56.76 36.58
N GLY A 1045 67.54 -56.98 37.20
CA GLY A 1045 68.36 -58.18 37.01
C GLY A 1045 69.79 -57.91 36.50
N ASP A 1046 70.04 -56.74 35.91
CA ASP A 1046 71.37 -56.40 35.41
C ASP A 1046 72.34 -56.15 36.58
N THR A 1047 73.43 -56.92 36.62
CA THR A 1047 74.52 -56.70 37.58
C THR A 1047 75.47 -55.64 37.05
N VAL A 1048 75.67 -54.56 37.81
CA VAL A 1048 76.62 -53.48 37.49
C VAL A 1048 78.01 -53.89 37.97
N ALA A 1049 79.02 -53.82 37.10
CA ALA A 1049 80.38 -54.09 37.54
C ALA A 1049 80.82 -53.03 38.58
N GLN A 1050 81.53 -53.46 39.62
CA GLN A 1050 82.09 -52.54 40.63
C GLN A 1050 82.91 -51.45 39.94
N GLY A 1051 82.56 -50.18 40.18
CA GLY A 1051 83.16 -49.01 39.54
C GLY A 1051 82.52 -48.56 38.22
N GLN A 1052 81.60 -49.32 37.62
CA GLN A 1052 80.87 -48.89 36.41
C GLN A 1052 79.84 -47.80 36.74
N VAL A 1053 79.79 -46.75 35.92
CA VAL A 1053 78.78 -45.68 36.00
C VAL A 1053 77.56 -46.07 35.16
N ILE A 1054 76.36 -45.95 35.72
CA ILE A 1054 75.06 -46.14 35.05
C ILE A 1054 74.20 -44.88 35.13
N THR A 1055 73.25 -44.72 34.22
CA THR A 1055 72.27 -43.61 34.21
C THR A 1055 70.87 -44.13 34.52
N LEU A 1056 70.16 -43.51 35.46
CA LEU A 1056 68.77 -43.77 35.81
C LEU A 1056 67.91 -42.57 35.44
N ALA A 1057 66.82 -42.77 34.67
CA ALA A 1057 65.99 -41.69 34.13
C ALA A 1057 64.48 -41.93 34.38
N PRO A 1058 63.69 -40.89 34.74
CA PRO A 1058 62.26 -40.98 34.99
C PRO A 1058 61.45 -41.12 33.68
N ARG A 1059 60.29 -41.77 33.75
CA ARG A 1059 59.39 -42.00 32.61
C ARG A 1059 58.64 -40.73 32.21
N ASP A 1060 58.05 -40.03 33.17
CA ASP A 1060 57.40 -38.75 32.95
C ASP A 1060 58.40 -37.60 33.13
N ARG A 1061 58.51 -36.76 32.12
CA ARG A 1061 59.47 -35.66 32.03
C ARG A 1061 58.86 -34.30 32.42
N GLY A 1062 57.56 -34.23 32.70
CA GLY A 1062 56.82 -32.98 32.96
C GLY A 1062 56.67 -32.59 34.43
N ASN A 1063 57.32 -33.30 35.35
CA ASN A 1063 57.24 -33.08 36.79
C ASN A 1063 58.26 -32.02 37.26
N GLU A 1064 57.90 -31.27 38.31
CA GLU A 1064 58.68 -30.11 38.77
C GLU A 1064 59.99 -30.51 39.45
N TYR A 1065 59.99 -31.59 40.23
CA TYR A 1065 61.22 -32.17 40.78
C TYR A 1065 61.23 -33.71 40.79
N TYR A 1066 62.45 -34.26 40.81
CA TYR A 1066 62.75 -35.68 40.85
C TYR A 1066 63.68 -35.95 42.03
N ILE A 1067 63.26 -36.77 42.98
CA ILE A 1067 64.07 -37.15 44.14
C ILE A 1067 64.45 -38.62 44.02
N TRP A 1068 65.68 -38.86 43.60
CA TRP A 1068 66.28 -40.18 43.57
C TRP A 1068 66.92 -40.52 44.91
N LYS A 1069 66.69 -41.71 45.45
CA LYS A 1069 67.44 -42.24 46.61
C LYS A 1069 68.10 -43.55 46.23
N VAL A 1070 69.43 -43.59 46.16
CA VAL A 1070 70.22 -44.75 45.70
C VAL A 1070 71.36 -45.03 46.66
N ASP A 1071 71.40 -46.25 47.22
CA ASP A 1071 72.45 -46.69 48.17
C ASP A 1071 72.66 -45.70 49.34
N GLY A 1072 71.57 -45.18 49.88
CA GLY A 1072 71.57 -44.20 50.98
C GLY A 1072 71.91 -42.76 50.58
N LYS A 1073 72.25 -42.49 49.31
CA LYS A 1073 72.47 -41.14 48.79
C LYS A 1073 71.19 -40.61 48.15
N THR A 1074 70.88 -39.33 48.35
CA THR A 1074 69.76 -38.66 47.68
C THR A 1074 70.30 -37.76 46.58
N SER A 1075 69.64 -37.74 45.43
CA SER A 1075 69.93 -36.83 44.33
C SER A 1075 68.64 -36.22 43.80
N PHE A 1076 68.73 -34.95 43.40
CA PHE A 1076 67.60 -34.17 42.90
C PHE A 1076 67.66 -33.93 41.38
N VAL A 1077 68.66 -34.53 40.73
CA VAL A 1077 68.84 -34.39 39.29
C VAL A 1077 67.80 -35.24 38.55
N LYS A 1078 67.35 -34.76 37.39
CA LYS A 1078 66.39 -35.48 36.56
C LYS A 1078 66.90 -36.86 36.15
N ASP A 1079 68.09 -36.93 35.54
CA ASP A 1079 68.75 -38.19 35.16
C ASP A 1079 69.97 -38.42 36.07
N LEU A 1080 69.94 -39.48 36.87
CA LEU A 1080 70.98 -39.78 37.87
C LEU A 1080 72.08 -40.66 37.30
N LEU A 1081 73.31 -40.15 37.24
CA LEU A 1081 74.52 -40.93 37.02
C LEU A 1081 75.07 -41.45 38.36
N VAL A 1082 75.21 -42.76 38.51
CA VAL A 1082 75.73 -43.38 39.74
C VAL A 1082 76.70 -44.51 39.42
N SER A 1083 77.81 -44.58 40.17
CA SER A 1083 78.69 -45.75 40.23
C SER A 1083 78.75 -46.29 41.65
N PHE A 1084 79.04 -47.59 41.77
CA PHE A 1084 79.08 -48.27 43.05
C PHE A 1084 80.48 -48.81 43.33
N GLU A 1085 81.09 -48.30 44.39
CA GLU A 1085 82.44 -48.67 44.83
C GLU A 1085 82.49 -50.04 45.49
N ASN A 1086 81.35 -50.58 45.95
CA ASN A 1086 81.27 -51.84 46.68
C ASN A 1086 80.25 -52.79 46.05
N THR A 1087 80.58 -54.07 45.99
CA THR A 1087 79.68 -55.12 45.50
C THR A 1087 78.55 -55.42 46.48
N GLY A 1088 77.36 -55.78 45.97
CA GLY A 1088 76.16 -56.09 46.76
C GLY A 1088 74.88 -55.46 46.17
N ALA A 1089 73.72 -55.74 46.78
CA ALA A 1089 72.42 -55.18 46.40
C ALA A 1089 72.23 -53.76 46.96
N LYS A 1090 71.77 -52.82 46.13
CA LYS A 1090 71.67 -51.38 46.40
C LYS A 1090 70.23 -50.90 46.14
N PRO A 1091 69.48 -50.41 47.14
CA PRO A 1091 68.10 -49.95 46.95
C PRO A 1091 68.07 -48.64 46.13
N LEU A 1092 67.02 -48.48 45.33
CA LEU A 1092 66.73 -47.36 44.42
C LEU A 1092 65.27 -46.87 44.65
N GLN A 1093 65.04 -45.57 44.75
CA GLN A 1093 63.70 -44.95 44.84
C GLN A 1093 63.66 -43.69 43.98
N LEU A 1094 62.53 -43.40 43.33
CA LEU A 1094 62.21 -42.12 42.71
C LEU A 1094 60.92 -41.55 43.30
N GLU A 1095 60.90 -40.25 43.59
CA GLU A 1095 59.70 -39.50 43.96
C GLU A 1095 59.57 -38.26 43.06
N THR A 1096 58.36 -37.99 42.54
CA THR A 1096 58.07 -36.86 41.65
C THR A 1096 56.80 -36.13 42.06
N ASN A 1097 56.68 -34.86 41.69
CA ASN A 1097 55.47 -34.06 41.90
C ASN A 1097 55.15 -33.17 40.69
N ARG A 1098 53.92 -32.68 40.65
CA ARG A 1098 53.54 -31.46 39.92
C ARG A 1098 52.65 -30.65 40.86
N GLU A 1099 53.13 -29.47 41.26
CA GLU A 1099 52.52 -28.67 42.33
C GLU A 1099 52.29 -29.51 43.59
N ASN A 1100 51.02 -29.69 44.00
CA ASN A 1100 50.64 -30.39 45.22
C ASN A 1100 50.39 -31.90 45.03
N CYS A 1101 50.40 -32.44 43.80
CA CYS A 1101 50.19 -33.87 43.57
C CYS A 1101 51.58 -34.61 43.57
N VAL A 1102 51.85 -35.50 44.54
CA VAL A 1102 53.15 -36.23 44.73
C VAL A 1102 53.00 -37.75 44.55
N LYS A 1103 53.98 -38.43 43.91
CA LYS A 1103 54.00 -39.90 43.71
C LYS A 1103 55.42 -40.49 43.86
N THR A 1104 55.53 -41.75 44.32
CA THR A 1104 56.82 -42.42 44.64
C THR A 1104 56.89 -43.87 44.13
N GLU A 1105 58.04 -44.30 43.58
CA GLU A 1105 58.34 -45.65 43.06
C GLU A 1105 59.69 -46.20 43.61
N ARG A 1106 59.88 -47.53 43.79
CA ARG A 1106 61.10 -48.16 44.37
C ARG A 1106 61.57 -49.43 43.65
N ASP A 1107 62.89 -49.68 43.58
CA ASP A 1107 63.56 -50.86 42.99
C ASP A 1107 64.95 -51.18 43.63
N THR A 1108 65.75 -52.14 43.14
CA THR A 1108 67.10 -52.54 43.67
C THR A 1108 68.12 -52.92 42.56
N ILE A 1109 69.38 -52.49 42.68
CA ILE A 1109 70.50 -52.76 41.74
C ILE A 1109 71.56 -53.67 42.39
N TYR A 1110 72.11 -54.68 41.67
CA TYR A 1110 73.16 -55.57 42.21
C TYR A 1110 74.55 -55.27 41.60
N VAL A 1111 75.60 -55.16 42.43
CA VAL A 1111 76.97 -54.76 42.01
C VAL A 1111 77.97 -55.92 42.22
N VAL A 1112 78.84 -56.26 41.26
CA VAL A 1112 79.76 -57.45 41.32
C VAL A 1112 81.23 -57.15 40.97
N LYS A 1113 82.20 -57.93 41.52
CA LYS A 1113 83.65 -57.64 41.48
C LYS A 1113 84.30 -58.18 40.19
N SER A 1114 85.02 -57.32 39.47
CA SER A 1114 85.61 -57.63 38.15
C SER A 1114 86.88 -58.50 38.26
N THR A 1115 86.84 -59.77 37.82
CA THR A 1115 88.04 -60.60 37.55
C THR A 1115 88.33 -60.75 36.07
N THR A 1116 89.62 -60.74 35.75
CA THR A 1116 90.25 -60.64 34.43
C THR A 1116 90.11 -61.84 33.50
N SER A 1117 89.89 -61.50 32.23
CA SER A 1117 90.48 -62.03 30.99
C SER A 1117 89.90 -63.24 30.27
N LEU A 1118 89.89 -63.02 28.95
CA LEU A 1118 90.20 -63.91 27.84
C LEU A 1118 89.10 -64.82 27.27
N SER A 1119 88.90 -64.58 25.98
CA SER A 1119 88.68 -65.56 24.91
C SER A 1119 87.44 -66.44 25.02
N ASP A 1120 86.39 -66.04 24.30
CA ASP A 1120 85.93 -66.85 23.16
C ASP A 1120 85.10 -66.02 22.17
N HIS A 1121 85.52 -66.10 20.91
CA HIS A 1121 84.70 -66.29 19.71
C HIS A 1121 83.17 -66.14 19.88
N ALA A 1122 82.51 -65.20 19.20
CA ALA A 1122 82.11 -65.22 17.77
C ALA A 1122 80.60 -65.53 17.62
N ASN A 1123 80.01 -64.97 16.53
CA ASN A 1123 78.71 -65.31 15.92
C ASN A 1123 77.48 -64.69 16.64
N LEU A 1124 76.53 -63.97 16.02
CA LEU A 1124 76.02 -63.82 14.64
C LEU A 1124 75.33 -62.42 14.55
N GLN A 1125 75.44 -61.65 13.46
CA GLN A 1125 74.53 -61.56 12.29
C GLN A 1125 73.02 -61.44 12.65
N GLY A 1126 72.22 -60.53 12.08
CA GLY A 1126 72.39 -59.66 10.93
C GLY A 1126 71.24 -58.63 10.82
N LEU A 1127 71.47 -57.63 9.97
CA LEU A 1127 70.67 -56.41 9.80
C LEU A 1127 70.34 -56.28 8.31
N GLU A 1128 69.08 -56.08 7.91
CA GLU A 1128 68.74 -55.75 6.52
C GLU A 1128 67.74 -54.59 6.47
N ILE A 1129 68.13 -53.51 5.77
CA ILE A 1129 67.37 -52.26 5.53
C ILE A 1129 66.80 -52.33 4.11
N LYS A 1130 65.48 -52.16 3.95
CA LYS A 1130 64.86 -51.84 2.65
C LYS A 1130 63.82 -50.73 2.76
N ASN A 1131 63.93 -49.73 1.87
CA ASN A 1131 62.98 -48.63 1.67
C ASN A 1131 62.56 -47.89 2.95
N GLY A 1132 63.57 -47.56 3.77
CA GLY A 1132 63.44 -46.54 4.82
C GLY A 1132 62.71 -46.96 6.09
N LYS A 1133 62.35 -48.23 6.28
CA LYS A 1133 61.85 -48.78 7.55
C LYS A 1133 62.33 -50.21 7.78
N ILE A 1134 62.81 -50.53 8.99
CA ILE A 1134 62.98 -51.90 9.49
C ILE A 1134 61.96 -52.11 10.61
N GLN A 1135 61.16 -53.17 10.51
CA GLN A 1135 60.19 -53.61 11.51
C GLN A 1135 60.59 -55.00 12.03
N LEU A 1136 60.51 -55.19 13.35
CA LEU A 1136 60.59 -56.49 14.02
C LEU A 1136 59.25 -56.75 14.72
N LEU A 1137 58.62 -57.89 14.38
CA LEU A 1137 57.31 -58.32 14.87
C LEU A 1137 57.42 -59.08 16.20
N ASP A 1138 56.50 -58.81 17.12
CA ASP A 1138 56.07 -59.75 18.16
C ASP A 1138 54.52 -59.69 18.36
N MET A 1139 53.93 -60.80 18.78
CA MET A 1139 52.61 -61.34 18.39
C MET A 1139 51.42 -60.96 19.29
N ALA A 1140 51.11 -59.68 19.48
CA ALA A 1140 49.87 -59.24 20.16
C ALA A 1140 49.18 -58.02 19.49
N LYS A 1141 48.65 -58.21 18.27
CA LYS A 1141 47.61 -57.42 17.55
C LYS A 1141 47.54 -55.87 17.71
N GLN A 1142 48.65 -55.15 17.59
CA GLN A 1142 48.65 -53.68 17.32
C GLN A 1142 49.75 -53.31 16.31
N VAL A 1143 49.50 -52.32 15.44
CA VAL A 1143 50.51 -51.75 14.53
C VAL A 1143 51.03 -50.43 15.12
N GLN A 1144 52.35 -50.34 15.31
CA GLN A 1144 53.05 -49.19 15.86
C GLN A 1144 53.93 -48.53 14.79
N ILE A 1145 53.83 -47.20 14.63
CA ILE A 1145 54.62 -46.42 13.68
C ILE A 1145 55.58 -45.51 14.44
N PHE A 1146 56.87 -45.53 14.11
CA PHE A 1146 57.92 -44.71 14.73
C PHE A 1146 58.49 -43.67 13.74
N THR A 1147 59.05 -42.58 14.25
CA THR A 1147 59.91 -41.65 13.48
C THR A 1147 61.28 -42.27 13.20
N PHE A 1148 62.04 -41.65 12.29
CA PHE A 1148 63.44 -42.01 11.99
C PHE A 1148 64.38 -41.92 13.21
N GLU A 1149 63.97 -41.23 14.27
CA GLU A 1149 64.69 -41.11 15.54
C GLU A 1149 64.21 -42.12 16.60
N GLY A 1150 63.38 -43.11 16.23
CA GLY A 1150 62.92 -44.17 17.12
C GLY A 1150 61.81 -43.74 18.09
N LYS A 1151 61.10 -42.64 17.80
CA LYS A 1151 60.01 -42.12 18.65
C LYS A 1151 58.65 -42.61 18.11
N LEU A 1152 57.85 -43.24 18.96
CA LEU A 1152 56.52 -43.75 18.59
C LEU A 1152 55.59 -42.58 18.23
N ILE A 1153 55.05 -42.57 17.01
CA ILE A 1153 54.12 -41.56 16.49
C ILE A 1153 52.69 -41.97 16.84
N GLU A 1154 52.32 -43.23 16.59
CA GLU A 1154 50.94 -43.69 16.74
C GLU A 1154 50.87 -45.22 16.86
N THR A 1155 49.86 -45.69 17.61
CA THR A 1155 49.48 -47.11 17.71
C THR A 1155 48.00 -47.26 17.35
N LEU A 1156 47.67 -48.02 16.30
CA LEU A 1156 46.29 -48.18 15.81
C LEU A 1156 45.73 -49.58 16.13
N PRO A 1157 44.52 -49.68 16.74
CA PRO A 1157 43.75 -50.92 16.81
C PRO A 1157 42.84 -51.13 15.59
N HIS A 1158 42.67 -52.40 15.20
CA HIS A 1158 42.05 -52.84 13.94
C HIS A 1158 40.53 -53.06 14.10
N THR A 1159 39.68 -52.10 13.72
CA THR A 1159 38.37 -52.28 13.01
C THR A 1159 37.51 -51.00 12.97
N SER A 1160 37.29 -50.52 11.74
CA SER A 1160 36.04 -49.93 11.20
C SER A 1160 35.66 -48.45 11.45
N ALA A 1161 35.58 -47.74 10.31
CA ALA A 1161 34.68 -46.65 9.92
C ALA A 1161 34.93 -45.22 10.45
N ILE A 1162 35.61 -44.44 9.61
CA ILE A 1162 35.64 -42.96 9.61
C ILE A 1162 34.48 -42.48 8.73
N ASN A 1163 33.59 -41.65 9.27
CA ASN A 1163 32.62 -40.86 8.50
C ASN A 1163 32.79 -39.37 8.82
N LEU A 1164 32.92 -38.59 7.75
CA LEU A 1164 33.16 -37.14 7.67
C LEU A 1164 31.88 -36.31 7.85
N ILE A 1165 32.03 -35.08 8.41
CA ILE A 1165 31.38 -33.82 7.99
C ILE A 1165 32.34 -32.68 8.43
N GLN A 1166 33.20 -32.02 7.61
CA GLN A 1166 33.05 -31.00 6.54
C GLN A 1166 32.53 -29.60 6.96
N GLY A 1167 33.40 -28.57 6.87
CA GLY A 1167 33.05 -27.13 6.80
C GLY A 1167 34.18 -26.16 7.23
N PRO A 1168 34.55 -25.11 6.46
CA PRO A 1168 35.87 -24.44 6.57
C PRO A 1168 35.94 -23.22 7.51
N HIS A 1169 37.05 -23.10 8.25
CA HIS A 1169 37.44 -21.91 9.03
C HIS A 1169 38.76 -21.31 8.50
N ILE A 1170 38.83 -19.98 8.45
CA ILE A 1170 40.01 -19.20 8.07
C ILE A 1170 40.79 -18.86 9.35
N TYR A 1171 42.10 -19.10 9.36
CA TYR A 1171 43.02 -18.68 10.42
C TYR A 1171 43.98 -17.61 9.90
N CYS A 1172 44.02 -16.45 10.57
CA CYS A 1172 44.94 -15.35 10.29
C CYS A 1172 45.71 -14.97 11.55
N ILE A 1173 47.04 -14.90 11.46
CA ILE A 1173 47.92 -14.19 12.42
C ILE A 1173 49.00 -13.49 11.59
N ASP A 1174 49.17 -12.18 11.79
CA ASP A 1174 50.20 -11.28 11.25
C ASP A 1174 50.35 -11.20 9.71
N GLU A 1175 49.40 -10.49 9.08
CA GLU A 1175 49.44 -9.97 7.68
C GLU A 1175 49.76 -10.97 6.54
N LYS A 1176 49.66 -12.28 6.77
CA LYS A 1176 49.74 -13.30 5.71
C LYS A 1176 48.59 -14.29 5.82
N CYS A 1177 47.66 -14.24 4.85
CA CYS A 1177 46.54 -15.16 4.76
C CYS A 1177 46.89 -16.37 3.88
N LEU A 1178 46.78 -17.58 4.42
CA LEU A 1178 46.82 -18.82 3.63
C LEU A 1178 45.39 -19.20 3.22
N LYS A 1179 45.04 -19.01 1.94
CA LYS A 1179 43.75 -19.36 1.36
C LYS A 1179 43.84 -20.70 0.64
N ILE A 1180 43.22 -21.75 1.18
CA ILE A 1180 43.06 -23.03 0.48
C ILE A 1180 41.62 -23.10 -0.03
N MET A 1181 41.45 -22.98 -1.35
CA MET A 1181 40.15 -23.15 -2.04
C MET A 1181 40.09 -24.53 -2.68
N PHE A 1182 38.95 -25.21 -2.54
CA PHE A 1182 38.54 -26.27 -3.45
C PHE A 1182 37.31 -25.79 -4.22
N THR A 1183 37.41 -25.77 -5.55
CA THR A 1183 36.30 -25.52 -6.50
C THR A 1183 35.75 -26.84 -7.07
N PRO A 1184 34.49 -26.84 -7.53
CA PRO A 1184 33.60 -28.01 -7.56
C PRO A 1184 33.58 -28.73 -8.93
N ASN A 1185 33.01 -29.94 -9.00
CA ASN A 1185 31.99 -30.28 -10.01
C ASN A 1185 31.35 -31.67 -9.81
N ASN A 1186 30.04 -31.65 -10.05
CA ASN A 1186 28.99 -32.67 -10.13
C ASN A 1186 29.28 -33.88 -11.05
N PRO A 1187 28.47 -34.96 -11.01
CA PRO A 1187 27.09 -35.07 -10.50
C PRO A 1187 26.89 -35.86 -9.21
#